data_AF-A0A928N1K6-F1
#
_entry.id   AF-A0A928N1K6-F1
#
_cell.length_a   1.000
_cell.length_b   1.000
_cell.length_c   1.000
_cell.angle_alpha   90.00
_cell.angle_beta   90.00
_cell.angle_gamma   90.00
#
_symmetry.space_group_name_H-M   'P 1'
#
loop_
_entity.id
_entity.type
_entity.pdbx_description
1 polymer ?
#
loop_
_entity_poly.entity_id
_entity_poly.type
_entity_poly.pdbx_seq_one_letter_code
_entity_poly.pdbx_strand_id
1 'polypeptide(L)'
;MENLRDINLKIKEMARRIRELREIENYTYEEMAKNTGVSVDEYIRCENGESDLNFAFIYRCASALRVNVTDIIEGYSPNLKSYTVTRAGAGQQIAKAHGMTYHNLAYAFKNRIAEPLFVHSVYDEAAQSRDIELTTHAGQECDIVIEGHLMVQIGDHKEVLGPGDSIYYNSDTPHGMIAVNGKDCNFYAIVLRSDVAAEEIVSSEVVATEQIIGAIHRDTKDRVYHNFIDVEEDAQGTPTSIKFKNTEKFNFAFDLVDELSRREPDKLAMLHISKDKTERRFTFTDMRKASSQCANYFASLGIKKGDRVMLILKRHYQFWIAMLGLNKLGAIAIPAVDQLHEHDLEYRFNAAGVKAIVCTSDGEVAKYVDLAAENCPSLEIKMMVGGKKDGWKDFDEDYKRFSTHFNRTEDSPCGDDTMLMYFTSGTSGYPKIAAHNYKYPLGHFHTAKYWHNVDPDGLHFTISDTGWAKAMWGKLYGQWLCEAATFVYDFDRFDAADILPMFAKHHITTFCAPPTMLRMMVKQDISKYDFSSVKHMTTAGEALNPEVYRQFEKATGLQIKEGFGQTESTMIIGNLVGKPHKIGAMGKSAPIYDVELQDADGNRVKTSESGEIVINVKNGAPCGLFTGYYGDEEKTREVWHDGYYHTGDVAWCDEDGYYWYVGRVDDVIKSSGYRIGPFEIESVIMELPYVLECGVSAVPDEVRGQIVKASIVLVSGTEPSEELKKEIQTYVKEKTAPYKYPRIVEFKESLPKTVSGKIQRNKL
;
A
#
# COMPACT_ATOMS: atom_id res chain seq x y z
N MET A 1 -22.61 9.12 32.24
CA MET A 1 -23.19 7.93 32.91
C MET A 1 -23.70 6.90 31.89
N GLU A 2 -24.01 7.27 30.64
CA GLU A 2 -24.54 6.33 29.65
C GLU A 2 -23.63 5.15 29.29
N ASN A 3 -22.30 5.30 29.18
CA ASN A 3 -21.39 4.17 28.85
C ASN A 3 -21.54 2.98 29.82
N LEU A 4 -21.87 3.22 31.10
CA LEU A 4 -22.12 2.17 32.08
C LEU A 4 -23.45 1.41 31.84
N ARG A 5 -24.40 1.98 31.10
CA ARG A 5 -25.63 1.28 30.68
C ARG A 5 -25.38 0.38 29.47
N ASP A 6 -24.62 0.84 28.49
CA ASP A 6 -24.28 0.06 27.28
C ASP A 6 -23.44 -1.19 27.62
N ILE A 7 -22.41 -1.05 28.47
CA ILE A 7 -21.60 -2.19 28.92
C ILE A 7 -22.44 -3.24 29.67
N ASN A 8 -23.33 -2.80 30.58
CA ASN A 8 -24.23 -3.71 31.30
C ASN A 8 -25.27 -4.39 30.39
N LEU A 9 -25.66 -3.75 29.27
CA LEU A 9 -26.53 -4.36 28.27
C LEU A 9 -25.78 -5.48 27.53
N LYS A 10 -24.56 -5.19 27.04
CA LYS A 10 -23.72 -6.14 26.30
C LYS A 10 -23.31 -7.35 27.15
N ILE A 11 -22.98 -7.17 28.42
CA ILE A 11 -22.71 -8.28 29.35
C ILE A 11 -23.92 -9.22 29.45
N LYS A 12 -25.14 -8.68 29.53
CA LYS A 12 -26.38 -9.49 29.59
C LYS A 12 -26.72 -10.17 28.27
N GLU A 13 -26.40 -9.55 27.13
CA GLU A 13 -26.53 -10.22 25.83
C GLU A 13 -25.56 -11.40 25.67
N MET A 14 -24.28 -11.21 26.03
CA MET A 14 -23.28 -12.28 26.02
C MET A 14 -23.65 -13.42 26.98
N ALA A 15 -24.11 -13.07 28.20
CA ALA A 15 -24.58 -14.04 29.18
C ALA A 15 -25.78 -14.87 28.66
N ARG A 16 -26.76 -14.20 28.03
CA ARG A 16 -27.90 -14.87 27.38
C ARG A 16 -27.47 -15.81 26.25
N ARG A 17 -26.51 -15.40 25.40
CA ARG A 17 -25.96 -16.26 24.33
C ARG A 17 -25.26 -17.50 24.91
N ILE A 18 -24.50 -17.35 26.00
CA ILE A 18 -23.88 -18.48 26.71
C ILE A 18 -24.94 -19.46 27.23
N ARG A 19 -26.03 -18.96 27.85
CA ARG A 19 -27.16 -19.78 28.31
C ARG A 19 -27.81 -20.58 27.19
N GLU A 20 -28.21 -19.88 26.14
CA GLU A 20 -28.94 -20.48 25.02
C GLU A 20 -28.10 -21.57 24.34
N LEU A 21 -26.79 -21.34 24.17
CA LEU A 21 -25.87 -22.35 23.65
C LEU A 21 -25.66 -23.53 24.63
N ARG A 22 -25.55 -23.29 25.95
CA ARG A 22 -25.46 -24.36 26.95
C ARG A 22 -26.70 -25.26 26.91
N GLU A 23 -27.88 -24.65 26.79
CA GLU A 23 -29.16 -25.37 26.74
C GLU A 23 -29.35 -26.13 25.42
N ILE A 24 -28.86 -25.60 24.30
CA ILE A 24 -28.84 -26.29 22.99
C ILE A 24 -27.91 -27.51 22.98
N GLU A 25 -26.69 -27.38 23.52
CA GLU A 25 -25.73 -28.51 23.62
C GLU A 25 -26.04 -29.42 24.84
N ASN A 26 -27.12 -29.14 25.60
CA ASN A 26 -27.60 -29.89 26.76
C ASN A 26 -26.54 -30.13 27.86
N TYR A 27 -25.66 -29.14 28.11
CA TYR A 27 -24.69 -29.20 29.20
C TYR A 27 -25.31 -28.76 30.54
N THR A 28 -24.93 -29.47 31.61
CA THR A 28 -25.22 -29.06 33.00
C THR A 28 -24.36 -27.86 33.44
N TYR A 29 -24.76 -27.19 34.53
CA TYR A 29 -23.96 -26.12 35.13
C TYR A 29 -22.62 -26.64 35.66
N GLU A 30 -22.61 -27.87 36.18
CA GLU A 30 -21.43 -28.59 36.68
C GLU A 30 -20.42 -28.88 35.56
N GLU A 31 -20.90 -29.32 34.39
CA GLU A 31 -20.06 -29.56 33.22
C GLU A 31 -19.51 -28.25 32.64
N MET A 32 -20.34 -27.22 32.52
CA MET A 32 -19.85 -25.92 32.02
C MET A 32 -18.89 -25.24 33.00
N ALA A 33 -19.14 -25.27 34.30
CA ALA A 33 -18.19 -24.75 35.30
C ALA A 33 -16.84 -25.46 35.21
N LYS A 34 -16.84 -26.80 35.08
CA LYS A 34 -15.65 -27.60 34.84
C LYS A 34 -14.93 -27.24 33.53
N ASN A 35 -15.66 -27.12 32.43
CA ASN A 35 -15.10 -26.78 31.11
C ASN A 35 -14.58 -25.33 31.04
N THR A 36 -15.18 -24.43 31.82
CA THR A 36 -14.80 -23.01 31.91
C THR A 36 -13.86 -22.70 33.08
N GLY A 37 -13.44 -23.69 33.86
CA GLY A 37 -12.42 -23.56 34.89
C GLY A 37 -12.80 -22.63 36.06
N VAL A 38 -14.09 -22.52 36.38
CA VAL A 38 -14.63 -21.71 37.48
C VAL A 38 -15.49 -22.56 38.42
N SER A 39 -15.93 -22.00 39.55
CA SER A 39 -16.91 -22.66 40.43
C SER A 39 -18.32 -22.66 39.83
N VAL A 40 -19.19 -23.59 40.25
CA VAL A 40 -20.58 -23.67 39.75
C VAL A 40 -21.36 -22.38 40.03
N ASP A 41 -21.23 -21.84 41.25
CA ASP A 41 -21.86 -20.57 41.66
C ASP A 41 -21.32 -19.36 40.88
N GLU A 42 -20.09 -19.43 40.37
CA GLU A 42 -19.47 -18.39 39.54
C GLU A 42 -19.92 -18.50 38.08
N TYR A 43 -19.99 -19.72 37.53
CA TYR A 43 -20.55 -19.95 36.21
C TYR A 43 -22.01 -19.48 36.11
N ILE A 44 -22.85 -19.80 37.11
CA ILE A 44 -24.25 -19.37 37.16
C ILE A 44 -24.38 -17.84 37.20
N ARG A 45 -23.57 -17.14 38.00
CA ARG A 45 -23.56 -15.66 38.06
C ARG A 45 -23.09 -15.04 36.74
N CYS A 46 -22.08 -15.60 36.09
CA CYS A 46 -21.67 -15.19 34.75
C CYS A 46 -22.80 -15.39 33.73
N GLU A 47 -23.48 -16.54 33.73
CA GLU A 47 -24.60 -16.81 32.82
C GLU A 47 -25.85 -15.96 33.12
N ASN A 48 -26.03 -15.46 34.34
CA ASN A 48 -27.07 -14.47 34.66
C ASN A 48 -26.70 -13.04 34.24
N GLY A 49 -25.45 -12.76 33.84
CA GLY A 49 -24.95 -11.40 33.65
C GLY A 49 -24.87 -10.63 34.97
N GLU A 50 -24.60 -11.34 36.07
CA GLU A 50 -24.42 -10.83 37.45
C GLU A 50 -22.92 -10.74 37.83
N SER A 51 -22.02 -11.11 36.92
CA SER A 51 -20.56 -11.10 37.08
C SER A 51 -19.88 -10.75 35.75
N ASP A 52 -18.67 -10.21 35.81
CA ASP A 52 -17.92 -9.77 34.63
C ASP A 52 -17.47 -10.96 33.75
N LEU A 53 -17.91 -10.93 32.49
CA LEU A 53 -17.54 -11.90 31.46
C LEU A 53 -16.16 -11.55 30.88
N ASN A 54 -15.10 -11.84 31.64
CA ASN A 54 -13.73 -11.64 31.15
C ASN A 54 -13.43 -12.51 29.90
N PHE A 55 -12.53 -12.05 29.03
CA PHE A 55 -12.25 -12.71 27.75
C PHE A 55 -11.84 -14.18 27.90
N ALA A 56 -11.10 -14.53 28.95
CA ALA A 56 -10.68 -15.91 29.18
C ALA A 56 -11.86 -16.83 29.57
N PHE A 57 -12.89 -16.31 30.26
CA PHE A 57 -14.15 -17.03 30.49
C PHE A 57 -14.93 -17.19 29.18
N ILE A 58 -15.10 -16.11 28.40
CA ILE A 58 -15.81 -16.15 27.10
C ILE A 58 -15.12 -17.14 26.13
N TYR A 59 -13.79 -17.12 26.04
CA TYR A 59 -13.02 -18.04 25.21
C TYR A 59 -13.26 -19.52 25.60
N ARG A 60 -13.28 -19.82 26.90
CA ARG A 60 -13.53 -21.20 27.37
C ARG A 60 -15.00 -21.61 27.18
N CYS A 61 -15.96 -20.69 27.30
CA CYS A 61 -17.35 -20.92 26.88
C CYS A 61 -17.42 -21.26 25.39
N ALA A 62 -16.80 -20.45 24.53
CA ALA A 62 -16.78 -20.66 23.07
C ALA A 62 -16.16 -22.03 22.70
N SER A 63 -15.02 -22.36 23.32
CA SER A 63 -14.35 -23.65 23.14
C SER A 63 -15.20 -24.84 23.61
N ALA A 64 -15.89 -24.73 24.75
CA ALA A 64 -16.75 -25.80 25.29
C ALA A 64 -18.00 -26.02 24.42
N LEU A 65 -18.62 -24.92 23.97
CA LEU A 65 -19.84 -24.90 23.16
C LEU A 65 -19.56 -25.07 21.65
N ARG A 66 -18.28 -25.16 21.26
CA ARG A 66 -17.80 -25.33 19.88
C ARG A 66 -18.37 -24.26 18.93
N VAL A 67 -18.24 -23.00 19.36
CA VAL A 67 -18.57 -21.78 18.61
C VAL A 67 -17.35 -20.86 18.58
N ASN A 68 -17.33 -19.83 17.74
CA ASN A 68 -16.30 -18.81 17.80
C ASN A 68 -16.55 -17.85 18.98
N VAL A 69 -15.49 -17.18 19.42
CA VAL A 69 -15.59 -16.14 20.46
C VAL A 69 -16.46 -14.96 20.00
N THR A 70 -16.39 -14.62 18.70
CA THR A 70 -17.27 -13.64 18.03
C THR A 70 -18.74 -14.04 18.03
N ASP A 71 -19.07 -15.34 18.05
CA ASP A 71 -20.46 -15.80 18.08
C ASP A 71 -21.12 -15.45 19.45
N ILE A 72 -20.32 -15.42 20.53
CA ILE A 72 -20.77 -14.99 21.86
C ILE A 72 -20.74 -13.46 21.98
N ILE A 73 -19.69 -12.79 21.51
CA ILE A 73 -19.53 -11.32 21.67
C ILE A 73 -20.44 -10.53 20.72
N GLU A 74 -20.53 -10.94 19.46
CA GLU A 74 -21.05 -10.14 18.33
C GLU A 74 -22.29 -10.77 17.66
N GLY A 75 -22.36 -12.11 17.54
CA GLY A 75 -23.59 -12.84 17.19
C GLY A 75 -23.85 -13.14 15.71
N TYR A 76 -22.81 -13.16 14.86
CA TYR A 76 -22.85 -13.59 13.45
C TYR A 76 -21.76 -14.65 13.24
N SER A 77 -21.94 -15.78 12.53
CA SER A 77 -22.85 -16.07 11.40
C SER A 77 -23.34 -17.55 11.39
N PRO A 78 -24.30 -17.97 10.53
CA PRO A 78 -24.87 -19.32 10.57
C PRO A 78 -23.89 -20.40 10.07
N ASN A 79 -23.47 -21.31 10.95
CA ASN A 79 -22.54 -22.40 10.64
C ASN A 79 -23.22 -23.78 10.77
N LEU A 80 -23.42 -24.46 9.65
CA LEU A 80 -24.09 -25.77 9.60
C LEU A 80 -23.07 -26.91 9.72
N LYS A 81 -22.87 -27.43 10.94
CA LYS A 81 -21.92 -28.52 11.26
C LYS A 81 -22.24 -29.88 10.59
N SER A 82 -23.37 -30.01 9.87
CA SER A 82 -23.80 -31.24 9.19
C SER A 82 -24.85 -30.91 8.11
N TYR A 83 -26.03 -31.54 8.08
CA TYR A 83 -27.12 -31.26 7.15
C TYR A 83 -28.45 -30.99 7.87
N THR A 84 -29.40 -30.37 7.16
CA THR A 84 -30.82 -30.27 7.54
C THR A 84 -31.68 -30.78 6.38
N VAL A 85 -32.93 -31.20 6.65
CA VAL A 85 -33.83 -31.74 5.62
C VAL A 85 -35.24 -31.19 5.78
N THR A 86 -35.56 -30.14 5.01
CA THR A 86 -36.94 -29.72 4.78
C THR A 86 -37.59 -30.70 3.80
N ARG A 87 -38.70 -31.33 4.22
CA ARG A 87 -39.46 -32.25 3.35
C ARG A 87 -40.46 -31.46 2.49
N ALA A 88 -40.92 -32.05 1.38
CA ALA A 88 -41.98 -31.47 0.56
C ALA A 88 -43.23 -31.16 1.42
N GLY A 89 -43.79 -29.97 1.25
CA GLY A 89 -44.91 -29.47 2.07
C GLY A 89 -44.57 -29.07 3.51
N ALA A 90 -43.31 -29.18 3.95
CA ALA A 90 -42.87 -28.83 5.31
C ALA A 90 -41.99 -27.56 5.38
N GLY A 91 -41.84 -26.82 4.28
CA GLY A 91 -41.21 -25.50 4.28
C GLY A 91 -42.08 -24.46 5.00
N GLN A 92 -41.46 -23.48 5.67
CA GLN A 92 -42.21 -22.47 6.42
C GLN A 92 -42.91 -21.54 5.43
N GLN A 93 -44.25 -21.49 5.44
CA GLN A 93 -44.99 -20.46 4.71
C GLN A 93 -44.61 -19.07 5.26
N ILE A 94 -43.99 -18.22 4.44
CA ILE A 94 -43.52 -16.88 4.83
C ILE A 94 -44.43 -15.75 4.32
N ALA A 95 -45.14 -15.95 3.21
CA ALA A 95 -46.01 -14.96 2.60
C ALA A 95 -47.14 -15.60 1.78
N LYS A 96 -48.20 -14.82 1.55
CA LYS A 96 -49.21 -15.08 0.52
C LYS A 96 -49.63 -13.74 -0.11
N ALA A 97 -49.32 -13.55 -1.38
CA ALA A 97 -49.50 -12.31 -2.14
C ALA A 97 -49.68 -12.64 -3.62
N HIS A 98 -50.33 -11.78 -4.41
CA HIS A 98 -50.41 -11.89 -5.88
C HIS A 98 -50.86 -13.27 -6.44
N GLY A 99 -51.71 -13.99 -5.71
CA GLY A 99 -52.14 -15.36 -6.07
C GLY A 99 -51.15 -16.48 -5.70
N MET A 100 -49.96 -16.13 -5.22
CA MET A 100 -48.87 -17.03 -4.88
C MET A 100 -48.74 -17.28 -3.37
N THR A 101 -48.20 -18.46 -3.03
CA THR A 101 -47.90 -18.86 -1.65
C THR A 101 -46.44 -19.30 -1.53
N TYR A 102 -45.66 -18.60 -0.72
CA TYR A 102 -44.20 -18.73 -0.62
C TYR A 102 -43.79 -19.53 0.61
N HIS A 103 -42.97 -20.56 0.42
CA HIS A 103 -42.47 -21.44 1.48
C HIS A 103 -40.95 -21.40 1.54
N ASN A 104 -40.36 -20.89 2.61
CA ASN A 104 -38.90 -20.91 2.80
C ASN A 104 -38.44 -22.35 3.09
N LEU A 105 -37.46 -22.82 2.31
CA LEU A 105 -36.94 -24.19 2.35
C LEU A 105 -35.77 -24.38 3.31
N ALA A 106 -35.12 -23.31 3.75
CA ALA A 106 -33.96 -23.35 4.63
C ALA A 106 -33.96 -22.12 5.56
N TYR A 107 -34.82 -22.12 6.58
CA TYR A 107 -35.10 -20.94 7.42
C TYR A 107 -33.86 -20.19 7.96
N ALA A 108 -32.74 -20.89 8.22
CA ALA A 108 -31.47 -20.27 8.64
C ALA A 108 -30.88 -19.27 7.61
N PHE A 109 -31.29 -19.37 6.34
CA PHE A 109 -30.95 -18.49 5.23
C PHE A 109 -31.91 -17.31 5.06
N LYS A 110 -32.96 -17.20 5.88
CA LYS A 110 -33.87 -16.04 5.87
C LYS A 110 -33.09 -14.75 6.16
N ASN A 111 -33.26 -13.74 5.30
CA ASN A 111 -32.48 -12.49 5.34
C ASN A 111 -30.94 -12.73 5.25
N ARG A 112 -30.51 -13.67 4.40
CA ARG A 112 -29.09 -13.89 4.04
C ARG A 112 -28.89 -13.71 2.53
N ILE A 113 -27.64 -13.85 2.08
CA ILE A 113 -27.16 -13.69 0.69
C ILE A 113 -28.04 -14.45 -0.33
N ALA A 114 -28.51 -15.66 0.00
CA ALA A 114 -29.41 -16.44 -0.85
C ALA A 114 -30.55 -17.04 -0.02
N GLU A 115 -31.80 -16.73 -0.33
CA GLU A 115 -32.98 -17.25 0.35
C GLU A 115 -33.77 -18.22 -0.58
N PRO A 116 -33.71 -19.55 -0.37
CA PRO A 116 -34.36 -20.52 -1.24
C PRO A 116 -35.84 -20.71 -0.86
N LEU A 117 -36.73 -20.43 -1.80
CA LEU A 117 -38.18 -20.51 -1.66
C LEU A 117 -38.77 -21.58 -2.58
N PHE A 118 -39.85 -22.23 -2.14
CA PHE A 118 -40.77 -22.99 -2.98
C PHE A 118 -42.08 -22.20 -3.11
N VAL A 119 -42.46 -21.88 -4.33
CA VAL A 119 -43.59 -21.01 -4.64
C VAL A 119 -44.66 -21.80 -5.38
N HIS A 120 -45.89 -21.69 -4.88
CA HIS A 120 -47.08 -22.24 -5.51
C HIS A 120 -47.95 -21.07 -5.99
N SER A 121 -48.04 -20.91 -7.31
CA SER A 121 -48.86 -19.90 -7.99
C SER A 121 -50.18 -20.53 -8.45
N VAL A 122 -51.30 -20.03 -7.93
CA VAL A 122 -52.64 -20.48 -8.33
C VAL A 122 -53.00 -19.92 -9.71
N TYR A 123 -53.66 -20.74 -10.53
CA TYR A 123 -54.18 -20.32 -11.84
C TYR A 123 -55.50 -19.54 -11.71
N ASP A 124 -55.57 -18.37 -12.33
CA ASP A 124 -56.80 -17.61 -12.56
C ASP A 124 -56.95 -17.29 -14.05
N GLU A 125 -58.02 -17.79 -14.67
CA GLU A 125 -58.38 -17.49 -16.06
C GLU A 125 -58.58 -15.98 -16.28
N ALA A 126 -59.07 -15.26 -15.26
CA ALA A 126 -59.26 -13.83 -15.28
C ALA A 126 -57.98 -13.03 -14.98
N ALA A 127 -56.84 -13.66 -14.66
CA ALA A 127 -55.54 -12.98 -14.52
C ALA A 127 -54.81 -12.86 -15.86
N GLN A 128 -54.91 -13.88 -16.73
CA GLN A 128 -54.31 -13.87 -18.09
C GLN A 128 -54.90 -12.78 -19.01
N SER A 129 -56.03 -12.18 -18.64
CA SER A 129 -56.73 -11.12 -19.39
C SER A 129 -56.54 -9.72 -18.79
N ARG A 130 -55.59 -9.56 -17.86
CA ARG A 130 -55.18 -8.28 -17.26
C ARG A 130 -53.66 -8.10 -17.41
N ASP A 131 -53.20 -6.88 -17.19
CA ASP A 131 -51.77 -6.62 -17.02
C ASP A 131 -51.26 -7.30 -15.73
N ILE A 132 -50.03 -7.81 -15.79
CA ILE A 132 -49.37 -8.43 -14.64
C ILE A 132 -48.96 -7.31 -13.67
N GLU A 133 -49.26 -7.48 -12.39
CA GLU A 133 -48.81 -6.55 -11.36
C GLU A 133 -47.29 -6.73 -11.17
N LEU A 134 -46.52 -5.68 -11.47
CA LEU A 134 -45.06 -5.69 -11.38
C LEU A 134 -44.57 -5.16 -10.05
N THR A 135 -43.50 -5.75 -9.54
CA THR A 135 -42.80 -5.39 -8.30
C THR A 135 -41.30 -5.22 -8.55
N THR A 136 -40.58 -4.67 -7.58
CA THR A 136 -39.11 -4.52 -7.61
C THR A 136 -38.52 -4.77 -6.22
N HIS A 137 -37.35 -5.41 -6.15
CA HIS A 137 -36.55 -5.47 -4.93
C HIS A 137 -35.07 -5.75 -5.20
N ALA A 138 -34.22 -5.14 -4.38
CA ALA A 138 -32.76 -5.18 -4.52
C ALA A 138 -32.19 -6.60 -4.53
N GLY A 139 -31.45 -6.92 -5.60
CA GLY A 139 -30.80 -8.21 -5.79
C GLY A 139 -31.17 -8.89 -7.11
N GLN A 140 -31.01 -10.20 -7.14
CA GLN A 140 -31.16 -11.05 -8.32
C GLN A 140 -32.01 -12.27 -7.96
N GLU A 141 -32.73 -12.83 -8.92
CA GLU A 141 -33.62 -13.96 -8.68
C GLU A 141 -33.48 -15.01 -9.78
N CYS A 142 -33.52 -16.29 -9.37
CA CYS A 142 -33.46 -17.43 -10.26
C CYS A 142 -34.68 -18.33 -10.01
N ASP A 143 -35.60 -18.34 -10.97
CA ASP A 143 -36.81 -19.14 -10.93
C ASP A 143 -36.64 -20.43 -11.74
N ILE A 144 -37.03 -21.57 -11.17
CA ILE A 144 -36.90 -22.91 -11.77
C ILE A 144 -38.25 -23.61 -11.71
N VAL A 145 -38.90 -23.81 -12.86
CA VAL A 145 -40.26 -24.38 -12.92
C VAL A 145 -40.23 -25.90 -12.77
N ILE A 146 -41.04 -26.42 -11.83
CA ILE A 146 -41.12 -27.85 -11.48
C ILE A 146 -42.40 -28.49 -12.02
N GLU A 147 -43.51 -27.74 -12.05
CA GLU A 147 -44.81 -28.20 -12.55
C GLU A 147 -45.66 -27.02 -13.01
N GLY A 148 -46.53 -27.23 -14.00
CA GLY A 148 -47.37 -26.17 -14.58
C GLY A 148 -46.65 -25.39 -15.67
N HIS A 149 -47.07 -24.15 -15.91
CA HIS A 149 -46.35 -23.17 -16.72
C HIS A 149 -46.41 -21.80 -16.05
N LEU A 150 -45.30 -21.08 -16.06
CA LEU A 150 -45.17 -19.73 -15.49
C LEU A 150 -44.97 -18.73 -16.63
N MET A 151 -45.86 -17.73 -16.76
CA MET A 151 -45.56 -16.55 -17.56
C MET A 151 -44.86 -15.53 -16.67
N VAL A 152 -43.63 -15.18 -17.02
CA VAL A 152 -42.81 -14.19 -16.31
C VAL A 152 -42.68 -12.95 -17.19
N GLN A 153 -42.93 -11.77 -16.62
CA GLN A 153 -42.68 -10.48 -17.23
C GLN A 153 -41.51 -9.80 -16.50
N ILE A 154 -40.54 -9.28 -17.26
CA ILE A 154 -39.40 -8.48 -16.77
C ILE A 154 -39.28 -7.25 -17.68
N GLY A 155 -39.61 -6.07 -17.14
CA GLY A 155 -39.82 -4.87 -17.94
C GLY A 155 -40.92 -5.08 -18.99
N ASP A 156 -40.60 -4.82 -20.24
CA ASP A 156 -41.51 -5.04 -21.39
C ASP A 156 -41.45 -6.48 -21.95
N HIS A 157 -40.49 -7.31 -21.51
CA HIS A 157 -40.32 -8.67 -22.01
C HIS A 157 -41.22 -9.66 -21.28
N LYS A 158 -41.80 -10.62 -22.01
CA LYS A 158 -42.64 -11.70 -21.47
C LYS A 158 -42.19 -13.04 -22.04
N GLU A 159 -41.93 -14.00 -21.17
CA GLU A 159 -41.60 -15.39 -21.54
C GLU A 159 -42.50 -16.38 -20.79
N VAL A 160 -42.68 -17.58 -21.38
CA VAL A 160 -43.49 -18.66 -20.79
C VAL A 160 -42.62 -19.89 -20.57
N LEU A 161 -42.43 -20.24 -19.31
CA LEU A 161 -41.55 -21.31 -18.84
C LEU A 161 -42.36 -22.59 -18.54
N GLY A 162 -41.87 -23.73 -18.99
CA GLY A 162 -42.40 -25.06 -18.70
C GLY A 162 -41.54 -25.86 -17.70
N PRO A 163 -41.94 -27.09 -17.33
CA PRO A 163 -41.24 -27.88 -16.33
C PRO A 163 -39.81 -28.25 -16.75
N GLY A 164 -38.82 -27.80 -15.97
CA GLY A 164 -37.39 -27.93 -16.26
C GLY A 164 -36.74 -26.67 -16.82
N ASP A 165 -37.52 -25.67 -17.24
CA ASP A 165 -37.00 -24.37 -17.65
C ASP A 165 -36.65 -23.50 -16.43
N SER A 166 -35.73 -22.55 -16.64
CA SER A 166 -35.34 -21.57 -15.62
C SER A 166 -35.08 -20.20 -16.22
N ILE A 167 -35.34 -19.15 -15.44
CA ILE A 167 -35.02 -17.76 -15.78
C ILE A 167 -34.24 -17.12 -14.63
N TYR A 168 -33.27 -16.27 -14.98
CA TYR A 168 -32.40 -15.58 -14.03
C TYR A 168 -32.30 -14.11 -14.42
N TYR A 169 -32.56 -13.21 -13.47
CA TYR A 169 -32.75 -11.79 -13.73
C TYR A 169 -32.34 -10.91 -12.55
N ASN A 170 -32.11 -9.61 -12.83
CA ASN A 170 -31.97 -8.58 -11.81
C ASN A 170 -33.38 -8.10 -11.38
N SER A 171 -33.69 -8.27 -10.10
CA SER A 171 -35.02 -8.01 -9.52
C SER A 171 -35.29 -6.54 -9.18
N ASP A 172 -34.31 -5.64 -9.35
CA ASP A 172 -34.55 -4.19 -9.42
C ASP A 172 -35.26 -3.79 -10.73
N THR A 173 -35.23 -4.66 -11.75
CA THR A 173 -36.08 -4.51 -12.95
C THR A 173 -37.54 -4.78 -12.57
N PRO A 174 -38.53 -3.95 -12.96
CA PRO A 174 -39.94 -4.22 -12.69
C PRO A 174 -40.39 -5.57 -13.26
N HIS A 175 -40.72 -6.52 -12.38
CA HIS A 175 -40.99 -7.90 -12.76
C HIS A 175 -42.23 -8.44 -12.05
N GLY A 176 -42.88 -9.42 -12.67
CA GLY A 176 -44.09 -10.06 -12.16
C GLY A 176 -44.39 -11.34 -12.91
N MET A 177 -45.22 -12.19 -12.33
CA MET A 177 -45.35 -13.59 -12.76
C MET A 177 -46.76 -14.13 -12.49
N ILE A 178 -47.28 -14.98 -13.37
CA ILE A 178 -48.58 -15.68 -13.19
C ILE A 178 -48.54 -17.11 -13.74
N ALA A 179 -49.33 -18.01 -13.14
CA ALA A 179 -49.56 -19.34 -13.69
C ALA A 179 -50.48 -19.29 -14.93
N VAL A 180 -50.15 -20.05 -15.98
CA VAL A 180 -50.85 -20.05 -17.27
C VAL A 180 -51.18 -21.47 -17.77
N ASN A 181 -51.83 -21.58 -18.93
CA ASN A 181 -52.15 -22.87 -19.58
C ASN A 181 -53.09 -23.79 -18.77
N GLY A 182 -54.00 -23.20 -17.97
CA GLY A 182 -55.12 -23.93 -17.35
C GLY A 182 -54.78 -24.73 -16.09
N LYS A 183 -53.61 -24.51 -15.46
CA LYS A 183 -53.15 -25.22 -14.27
C LYS A 183 -52.30 -24.33 -13.37
N ASP A 184 -52.35 -24.59 -12.07
CA ASP A 184 -51.42 -24.02 -11.10
C ASP A 184 -49.96 -24.32 -11.48
N CYS A 185 -49.04 -23.46 -11.03
CA CYS A 185 -47.61 -23.59 -11.27
C CYS A 185 -46.84 -23.74 -9.95
N ASN A 186 -45.91 -24.69 -9.91
CA ASN A 186 -45.00 -24.93 -8.80
C ASN A 186 -43.56 -24.67 -9.27
N PHE A 187 -42.83 -23.81 -8.59
CA PHE A 187 -41.44 -23.46 -8.93
C PHE A 187 -40.58 -23.22 -7.69
N TYR A 188 -39.27 -23.28 -7.85
CA TYR A 188 -38.32 -22.76 -6.85
C TYR A 188 -37.89 -21.36 -7.25
N ALA A 189 -37.94 -20.43 -6.30
CA ALA A 189 -37.38 -19.09 -6.45
C ALA A 189 -36.16 -18.97 -5.53
N ILE A 190 -35.00 -18.66 -6.11
CA ILE A 190 -33.76 -18.45 -5.36
C ILE A 190 -33.47 -16.95 -5.36
N VAL A 191 -33.90 -16.26 -4.29
CA VAL A 191 -33.69 -14.82 -4.15
C VAL A 191 -32.28 -14.58 -3.63
N LEU A 192 -31.39 -14.11 -4.50
CA LEU A 192 -30.05 -13.64 -4.17
C LEU A 192 -30.14 -12.18 -3.75
N ARG A 193 -30.02 -11.91 -2.45
CA ARG A 193 -30.04 -10.54 -1.94
C ARG A 193 -28.68 -9.91 -2.18
N SER A 194 -28.65 -8.74 -2.82
CA SER A 194 -27.45 -7.91 -2.79
C SER A 194 -27.16 -7.50 -1.35
N ASP A 195 -25.93 -7.74 -0.89
CA ASP A 195 -25.49 -7.20 0.39
C ASP A 195 -25.36 -5.68 0.23
N VAL A 196 -26.35 -4.92 0.70
CA VAL A 196 -26.27 -3.46 0.88
C VAL A 196 -25.39 -3.14 2.10
N ALA A 197 -24.16 -3.66 2.00
CA ALA A 197 -23.06 -3.73 2.95
C ALA A 197 -21.76 -4.23 2.25
N ALA A 198 -21.84 -4.89 1.09
CA ALA A 198 -20.72 -5.42 0.31
C ALA A 198 -20.98 -5.38 -1.23
N GLU A 199 -20.69 -4.20 -1.82
CA GLU A 199 -20.30 -3.93 -3.22
C GLU A 199 -20.98 -4.67 -4.41
N GLU A 200 -21.72 -3.94 -5.25
CA GLU A 200 -21.97 -4.32 -6.66
C GLU A 200 -21.19 -3.45 -7.65
N ILE A 201 -20.30 -4.07 -8.43
CA ILE A 201 -19.50 -3.51 -9.54
C ILE A 201 -19.19 -4.67 -10.51
N VAL A 202 -19.58 -4.74 -11.79
CA VAL A 202 -20.40 -3.91 -12.71
C VAL A 202 -21.47 -4.85 -13.36
N SER A 203 -22.36 -4.56 -14.32
CA SER A 203 -22.61 -3.51 -15.34
C SER A 203 -24.00 -3.80 -15.96
N SER A 204 -24.73 -2.94 -16.69
CA SER A 204 -24.61 -1.53 -17.13
C SER A 204 -26.04 -1.09 -17.55
N GLU A 205 -26.45 0.18 -17.52
CA GLU A 205 -26.05 1.23 -18.47
C GLU A 205 -26.23 2.67 -17.94
N VAL A 206 -25.33 3.55 -18.39
CA VAL A 206 -25.56 4.96 -18.74
C VAL A 206 -26.54 5.77 -17.88
N VAL A 207 -26.09 6.20 -16.69
CA VAL A 207 -26.00 7.62 -16.25
C VAL A 207 -25.29 7.69 -14.88
N ALA A 208 -24.66 8.83 -14.56
CA ALA A 208 -24.02 9.15 -13.27
C ALA A 208 -22.73 8.40 -12.89
N THR A 209 -21.93 7.93 -13.87
CA THR A 209 -20.56 7.39 -13.65
C THR A 209 -19.51 8.45 -13.24
N GLU A 210 -19.91 9.53 -12.55
CA GLU A 210 -19.06 10.71 -12.29
C GLU A 210 -18.64 10.91 -10.83
N GLN A 211 -19.19 10.16 -9.85
CA GLN A 211 -19.04 10.50 -8.42
C GLN A 211 -18.33 9.48 -7.51
N ILE A 212 -18.17 8.21 -7.89
CA ILE A 212 -17.57 7.18 -7.00
C ILE A 212 -16.33 6.49 -7.59
N ILE A 213 -16.07 6.61 -8.89
CA ILE A 213 -14.68 6.52 -9.38
C ILE A 213 -13.98 7.78 -8.85
N GLY A 214 -13.12 7.63 -7.83
CA GLY A 214 -12.37 8.74 -7.23
C GLY A 214 -11.67 9.54 -8.32
N ALA A 215 -12.16 10.77 -8.57
CA ALA A 215 -12.17 11.36 -9.90
C ALA A 215 -10.81 11.27 -10.61
N ILE A 216 -10.74 10.46 -11.68
CA ILE A 216 -9.60 10.45 -12.58
C ILE A 216 -9.49 11.87 -13.14
N HIS A 217 -8.49 12.62 -12.70
CA HIS A 217 -8.22 13.94 -13.26
C HIS A 217 -7.67 13.75 -14.67
N ARG A 218 -8.59 13.60 -15.63
CA ARG A 218 -8.32 13.67 -17.06
C ARG A 218 -7.78 15.06 -17.35
N ASP A 219 -6.47 15.11 -17.39
CA ASP A 219 -5.69 16.34 -17.44
C ASP A 219 -5.57 16.79 -18.89
N THR A 220 -6.60 17.50 -19.36
CA THR A 220 -6.75 17.93 -20.75
C THR A 220 -5.94 19.18 -21.11
N LYS A 221 -5.13 19.71 -20.17
CA LYS A 221 -4.22 20.83 -20.45
C LYS A 221 -3.01 20.33 -21.26
N ASP A 222 -2.47 21.17 -22.14
CA ASP A 222 -1.18 20.91 -22.79
C ASP A 222 -0.03 21.01 -21.77
N ARG A 223 0.26 19.91 -21.09
CA ARG A 223 1.33 19.82 -20.09
C ARG A 223 2.72 19.70 -20.73
N VAL A 224 3.74 20.23 -20.07
CA VAL A 224 5.12 20.28 -20.61
C VAL A 224 5.70 18.88 -20.88
N TYR A 225 5.26 17.84 -20.16
CA TYR A 225 5.72 16.47 -20.36
C TYR A 225 5.39 15.89 -21.75
N HIS A 226 4.37 16.37 -22.45
CA HIS A 226 4.00 15.87 -23.79
C HIS A 226 5.11 16.07 -24.85
N ASN A 227 6.09 16.94 -24.59
CA ASN A 227 7.30 17.08 -25.40
C ASN A 227 8.24 15.86 -25.31
N PHE A 228 8.13 15.05 -24.26
CA PHE A 228 9.06 13.96 -23.94
C PHE A 228 8.40 12.60 -23.71
N ILE A 229 7.08 12.57 -23.48
CA ILE A 229 6.33 11.37 -23.09
C ILE A 229 5.03 11.29 -23.89
N ASP A 230 4.80 10.16 -24.54
CA ASP A 230 3.51 9.75 -25.11
C ASP A 230 2.94 8.60 -24.28
N VAL A 231 1.62 8.59 -24.11
CA VAL A 231 0.91 7.62 -23.26
C VAL A 231 -0.32 7.09 -23.97
N GLU A 232 -0.53 5.78 -23.88
CA GLU A 232 -1.76 5.09 -24.24
C GLU A 232 -2.44 4.63 -22.94
N GLU A 233 -3.73 4.94 -22.77
CA GLU A 233 -4.56 4.55 -21.63
C GLU A 233 -5.70 3.62 -22.08
N ASP A 234 -6.20 2.78 -21.18
CA ASP A 234 -7.46 2.06 -21.38
C ASP A 234 -8.70 2.89 -20.97
N ALA A 235 -9.89 2.33 -21.17
CA ALA A 235 -11.15 3.01 -20.88
C ALA A 235 -11.30 3.43 -19.40
N GLN A 236 -10.55 2.80 -18.49
CA GLN A 236 -10.51 3.10 -17.06
C GLN A 236 -9.38 4.07 -16.67
N GLY A 237 -8.63 4.62 -17.64
CA GLY A 237 -7.48 5.50 -17.37
C GLY A 237 -6.24 4.78 -16.84
N THR A 238 -6.16 3.45 -16.99
CA THR A 238 -4.94 2.70 -16.69
C THR A 238 -3.96 2.91 -17.85
N PRO A 239 -2.69 3.27 -17.61
CA PRO A 239 -1.71 3.31 -18.69
C PRO A 239 -1.47 1.88 -19.22
N THR A 240 -1.49 1.72 -20.54
CA THR A 240 -1.22 0.46 -21.25
C THR A 240 0.11 0.49 -22.00
N SER A 241 0.56 1.69 -22.41
CA SER A 241 1.90 1.91 -22.95
C SER A 241 2.39 3.32 -22.60
N ILE A 242 3.68 3.46 -22.27
CA ILE A 242 4.32 4.76 -22.04
C ILE A 242 5.61 4.78 -22.86
N LYS A 243 5.75 5.77 -23.74
CA LYS A 243 6.84 5.88 -24.73
C LYS A 243 7.58 7.20 -24.52
N PHE A 244 8.91 7.15 -24.53
CA PHE A 244 9.75 8.32 -24.31
C PHE A 244 10.41 8.80 -25.62
N LYS A 245 10.44 10.12 -25.82
CA LYS A 245 10.99 10.79 -27.01
C LYS A 245 11.88 11.98 -26.60
N ASN A 246 12.74 12.43 -27.51
CA ASN A 246 13.70 13.54 -27.28
C ASN A 246 14.60 13.33 -26.03
N THR A 247 14.78 12.08 -25.60
CA THR A 247 15.44 11.72 -24.33
C THR A 247 16.93 11.99 -24.36
N GLU A 248 17.54 11.96 -25.55
CA GLU A 248 18.96 12.22 -25.80
C GLU A 248 19.34 13.70 -25.57
N LYS A 249 18.35 14.61 -25.59
CA LYS A 249 18.53 16.04 -25.30
C LYS A 249 17.84 16.51 -24.02
N PHE A 250 17.09 15.65 -23.33
CA PHE A 250 16.34 16.06 -22.16
C PHE A 250 17.25 16.48 -20.98
N ASN A 251 16.94 17.61 -20.36
CA ASN A 251 17.44 18.07 -19.07
C ASN A 251 16.29 18.65 -18.24
N PHE A 252 15.94 17.98 -17.13
CA PHE A 252 14.82 18.35 -16.25
C PHE A 252 14.82 19.81 -15.76
N ALA A 253 15.99 20.43 -15.54
CA ALA A 253 16.02 21.81 -15.08
C ALA A 253 15.70 22.81 -16.20
N PHE A 254 16.22 22.61 -17.42
CA PHE A 254 15.98 23.51 -18.55
C PHE A 254 14.67 23.26 -19.29
N ASP A 255 14.27 22.00 -19.44
CA ASP A 255 13.20 21.57 -20.34
C ASP A 255 11.85 21.39 -19.63
N LEU A 256 11.85 21.43 -18.30
CA LEU A 256 10.64 21.41 -17.47
C LEU A 256 10.58 22.63 -16.55
N VAL A 257 11.50 22.78 -15.58
CA VAL A 257 11.40 23.85 -14.57
C VAL A 257 11.50 25.25 -15.20
N ASP A 258 12.44 25.46 -16.12
CA ASP A 258 12.57 26.74 -16.80
C ASP A 258 11.44 27.00 -17.82
N GLU A 259 10.81 25.96 -18.38
CA GLU A 259 9.67 26.09 -19.29
C GLU A 259 8.36 26.37 -18.54
N LEU A 260 8.12 25.71 -17.40
CA LEU A 260 7.00 26.02 -16.51
C LEU A 260 7.08 27.46 -16.00
N SER A 261 8.27 27.95 -15.69
CA SER A 261 8.48 29.38 -15.34
C SER A 261 8.19 30.35 -16.50
N ARG A 262 8.20 29.90 -17.77
CA ARG A 262 7.78 30.72 -18.93
C ARG A 262 6.27 30.64 -19.15
N ARG A 263 5.69 29.45 -19.04
CA ARG A 263 4.26 29.16 -19.31
C ARG A 263 3.32 29.64 -18.19
N GLU A 264 3.63 29.29 -16.95
CA GLU A 264 2.83 29.62 -15.77
C GLU A 264 3.73 30.19 -14.66
N PRO A 265 4.15 31.47 -14.76
CA PRO A 265 5.19 32.03 -13.89
C PRO A 265 4.89 31.92 -12.39
N ASP A 266 3.62 32.06 -12.01
CA ASP A 266 3.14 32.05 -10.63
C ASP A 266 2.76 30.64 -10.11
N LYS A 267 2.91 29.58 -10.93
CA LYS A 267 2.57 28.21 -10.52
C LYS A 267 3.43 27.77 -9.34
N LEU A 268 2.79 27.28 -8.29
CA LEU A 268 3.46 26.78 -7.08
C LEU A 268 4.24 25.50 -7.43
N ALA A 269 5.53 25.47 -7.10
CA ALA A 269 6.36 24.27 -7.19
C ALA A 269 6.46 23.56 -5.84
N MET A 270 6.56 24.33 -4.74
CA MET A 270 6.71 23.78 -3.39
C MET A 270 6.12 24.69 -2.31
N LEU A 271 5.44 24.07 -1.34
CA LEU A 271 5.08 24.63 -0.04
C LEU A 271 5.96 23.98 1.03
N HIS A 272 6.87 24.76 1.61
CA HIS A 272 7.82 24.32 2.63
C HIS A 272 7.48 24.92 3.99
N ILE A 273 7.38 24.06 5.01
CA ILE A 273 7.23 24.43 6.42
C ILE A 273 8.52 24.04 7.14
N SER A 274 9.23 24.99 7.76
CA SER A 274 10.38 24.62 8.62
C SER A 274 9.92 24.16 10.01
N LYS A 275 10.84 23.58 10.79
CA LYS A 275 10.62 23.03 12.14
C LYS A 275 10.00 24.04 13.14
N ASP A 276 10.30 25.32 12.97
CA ASP A 276 9.72 26.47 13.69
C ASP A 276 8.31 26.88 13.20
N LYS A 277 7.75 26.12 12.25
CA LYS A 277 6.50 26.38 11.51
C LYS A 277 6.52 27.60 10.57
N THR A 278 7.68 28.18 10.26
CA THR A 278 7.78 29.24 9.25
C THR A 278 7.45 28.69 7.85
N GLU A 279 6.40 29.24 7.25
CA GLU A 279 5.91 28.88 5.91
C GLU A 279 6.67 29.60 4.80
N ARG A 280 7.07 28.88 3.74
CA ARG A 280 7.69 29.39 2.52
C ARG A 280 7.00 28.80 1.30
N ARG A 281 6.64 29.66 0.35
CA ARG A 281 6.05 29.28 -0.95
C ARG A 281 7.06 29.58 -2.04
N PHE A 282 7.29 28.61 -2.92
CA PHE A 282 8.20 28.74 -4.05
C PHE A 282 7.45 28.45 -5.34
N THR A 283 7.41 29.41 -6.26
CA THR A 283 6.91 29.17 -7.62
C THR A 283 7.94 28.43 -8.46
N PHE A 284 7.53 27.89 -9.61
CA PHE A 284 8.49 27.41 -10.62
C PHE A 284 9.43 28.55 -11.07
N THR A 285 9.00 29.81 -11.04
CA THR A 285 9.85 30.97 -11.32
C THR A 285 10.88 31.26 -10.25
N ASP A 286 10.57 31.04 -8.96
CA ASP A 286 11.55 31.18 -7.88
C ASP A 286 12.58 30.06 -7.92
N MET A 287 12.13 28.83 -8.17
CA MET A 287 13.02 27.68 -8.44
C MET A 287 13.91 27.94 -9.66
N ARG A 288 13.38 28.49 -10.76
CA ARG A 288 14.16 28.88 -11.95
C ARG A 288 15.26 29.89 -11.61
N LYS A 289 14.89 30.99 -10.94
CA LYS A 289 15.82 32.06 -10.55
C LYS A 289 16.90 31.51 -9.63
N ALA A 290 16.51 30.90 -8.51
CA ALA A 290 17.43 30.42 -7.48
C ALA A 290 18.38 29.32 -7.99
N SER A 291 17.89 28.39 -8.82
CA SER A 291 18.74 27.36 -9.42
C SER A 291 19.75 27.92 -10.44
N SER A 292 19.36 28.91 -11.25
CA SER A 292 20.31 29.62 -12.12
C SER A 292 21.34 30.43 -11.33
N GLN A 293 20.97 31.04 -10.21
CA GLN A 293 21.92 31.66 -9.29
C GLN A 293 22.88 30.63 -8.69
N CYS A 294 22.35 29.48 -8.25
CA CYS A 294 23.12 28.39 -7.67
C CYS A 294 24.10 27.74 -8.68
N ALA A 295 23.70 27.57 -9.94
CA ALA A 295 24.57 27.07 -11.01
C ALA A 295 25.74 28.04 -11.29
N ASN A 296 25.47 29.34 -11.35
CA ASN A 296 26.50 30.38 -11.46
C ASN A 296 27.44 30.40 -10.24
N TYR A 297 26.89 30.23 -9.02
CA TYR A 297 27.67 30.16 -7.79
C TYR A 297 28.62 28.94 -7.79
N PHE A 298 28.11 27.73 -8.02
CA PHE A 298 28.93 26.52 -8.11
C PHE A 298 30.03 26.65 -9.18
N ALA A 299 29.71 27.19 -10.37
CA ALA A 299 30.69 27.46 -11.41
C ALA A 299 31.79 28.44 -10.94
N SER A 300 31.43 29.49 -10.19
CA SER A 300 32.40 30.45 -9.62
C SER A 300 33.34 29.83 -8.59
N LEU A 301 32.95 28.73 -7.95
CA LEU A 301 33.79 27.95 -7.04
C LEU A 301 34.68 26.94 -7.78
N GLY A 302 34.62 26.86 -9.11
CA GLY A 302 35.41 25.92 -9.91
C GLY A 302 34.82 24.52 -10.01
N ILE A 303 33.54 24.33 -9.62
CA ILE A 303 32.77 23.10 -9.87
C ILE A 303 32.36 23.07 -11.35
N LYS A 304 32.47 21.90 -11.99
CA LYS A 304 32.28 21.70 -13.44
C LYS A 304 31.40 20.48 -13.73
N LYS A 305 31.06 20.29 -15.02
CA LYS A 305 30.41 19.06 -15.51
C LYS A 305 31.24 17.84 -15.09
N GLY A 306 30.57 16.86 -14.47
CA GLY A 306 31.19 15.62 -13.95
C GLY A 306 31.80 15.70 -12.54
N ASP A 307 31.91 16.89 -11.91
CA ASP A 307 32.34 16.99 -10.50
C ASP A 307 31.26 16.45 -9.56
N ARG A 308 31.64 15.65 -8.55
CA ARG A 308 30.70 15.08 -7.56
C ARG A 308 30.48 16.05 -6.40
N VAL A 309 29.21 16.36 -6.10
CA VAL A 309 28.79 17.27 -5.03
C VAL A 309 27.83 16.58 -4.08
N MET A 310 28.24 16.37 -2.83
CA MET A 310 27.40 15.75 -1.81
C MET A 310 26.40 16.76 -1.23
N LEU A 311 25.17 16.30 -0.96
CA LEU A 311 24.09 17.12 -0.39
C LEU A 311 23.57 16.44 0.89
N ILE A 312 23.90 16.99 2.06
CA ILE A 312 23.36 16.57 3.36
C ILE A 312 22.43 17.67 3.87
N LEU A 313 21.17 17.64 3.42
CA LEU A 313 20.23 18.77 3.52
C LEU A 313 18.88 18.42 4.17
N LYS A 314 18.75 17.23 4.76
CA LYS A 314 17.58 16.76 5.52
C LYS A 314 16.27 16.93 4.73
N ARG A 315 15.49 17.99 5.00
CA ARG A 315 14.29 18.36 4.22
C ARG A 315 14.28 19.84 3.80
N HIS A 316 15.36 20.58 4.07
CA HIS A 316 15.41 22.04 3.90
C HIS A 316 15.29 22.46 2.42
N TYR A 317 14.56 23.54 2.14
CA TYR A 317 14.26 24.03 0.78
C TYR A 317 15.49 24.22 -0.14
N GLN A 318 16.68 24.42 0.43
CA GLN A 318 17.95 24.55 -0.30
C GLN A 318 18.28 23.30 -1.12
N PHE A 319 17.76 22.12 -0.76
CA PHE A 319 17.97 20.88 -1.52
C PHE A 319 17.50 20.99 -2.98
N TRP A 320 16.30 21.54 -3.21
CA TRP A 320 15.75 21.73 -4.56
C TRP A 320 16.57 22.75 -5.36
N ILE A 321 17.00 23.84 -4.71
CA ILE A 321 17.86 24.87 -5.32
C ILE A 321 19.20 24.29 -5.75
N ALA A 322 19.85 23.50 -4.87
CA ALA A 322 21.12 22.85 -5.14
C ALA A 322 20.99 21.77 -6.24
N MET A 323 20.02 20.85 -6.14
CA MET A 323 19.76 19.81 -7.14
C MET A 323 19.58 20.40 -8.54
N LEU A 324 18.71 21.42 -8.69
CA LEU A 324 18.50 22.08 -9.97
C LEU A 324 19.74 22.83 -10.46
N GLY A 325 20.50 23.47 -9.57
CA GLY A 325 21.75 24.16 -9.91
C GLY A 325 22.83 23.20 -10.44
N LEU A 326 22.96 22.02 -9.83
CA LEU A 326 23.85 20.95 -10.28
C LEU A 326 23.39 20.38 -11.64
N ASN A 327 22.09 20.12 -11.80
CA ASN A 327 21.50 19.64 -13.06
C ASN A 327 21.68 20.63 -14.24
N LYS A 328 21.75 21.94 -13.99
CA LYS A 328 22.09 22.93 -15.03
C LYS A 328 23.59 22.96 -15.35
N LEU A 329 24.43 22.81 -14.33
CA LEU A 329 25.89 22.87 -14.45
C LEU A 329 26.52 21.57 -15.00
N GLY A 330 25.85 20.43 -14.83
CA GLY A 330 26.34 19.11 -15.18
C GLY A 330 27.16 18.43 -14.09
N ALA A 331 27.19 19.02 -12.90
CA ALA A 331 27.81 18.41 -11.73
C ALA A 331 26.89 17.30 -11.17
N ILE A 332 27.49 16.25 -10.63
CA ILE A 332 26.79 15.03 -10.20
C ILE A 332 26.37 15.20 -8.73
N ALA A 333 25.07 15.23 -8.47
CA ALA A 333 24.53 15.32 -7.12
C ALA A 333 24.67 13.98 -6.39
N ILE A 334 25.05 14.01 -5.11
CA ILE A 334 25.05 12.83 -4.22
C ILE A 334 24.30 13.15 -2.93
N PRO A 335 22.97 12.96 -2.89
CA PRO A 335 22.20 13.15 -1.66
C PRO A 335 22.58 12.11 -0.60
N ALA A 336 22.73 12.56 0.63
CA ALA A 336 23.08 11.74 1.78
C ALA A 336 22.39 12.25 3.05
N VAL A 337 22.29 11.40 4.07
CA VAL A 337 21.57 11.68 5.31
C VAL A 337 22.46 12.30 6.38
N ASP A 338 21.87 12.97 7.37
CA ASP A 338 22.56 13.67 8.46
C ASP A 338 23.07 12.76 9.59
N GLN A 339 22.68 11.49 9.64
CA GLN A 339 23.17 10.53 10.65
C GLN A 339 24.52 9.86 10.26
N LEU A 340 25.24 10.37 9.25
CA LEU A 340 26.54 9.83 8.85
C LEU A 340 27.65 10.34 9.77
N HIS A 341 28.47 9.40 10.26
CA HIS A 341 29.66 9.69 11.06
C HIS A 341 30.91 9.87 10.20
N GLU A 342 32.03 10.23 10.83
CA GLU A 342 33.35 10.45 10.23
C GLU A 342 33.76 9.34 9.23
N HIS A 343 33.84 8.09 9.68
CA HIS A 343 34.21 6.95 8.83
C HIS A 343 33.22 6.69 7.66
N ASP A 344 31.93 6.97 7.85
CA ASP A 344 30.91 6.89 6.81
C ASP A 344 31.16 7.95 5.72
N LEU A 345 31.52 9.16 6.13
CA LEU A 345 31.79 10.28 5.24
C LEU A 345 33.12 10.09 4.51
N GLU A 346 34.19 9.71 5.21
CA GLU A 346 35.51 9.43 4.61
C GLU A 346 35.41 8.37 3.50
N TYR A 347 34.72 7.25 3.78
CA TYR A 347 34.48 6.22 2.76
C TYR A 347 33.76 6.80 1.53
N ARG A 348 32.68 7.57 1.74
CA ARG A 348 31.85 8.11 0.64
C ARG A 348 32.57 9.19 -0.16
N PHE A 349 33.35 10.04 0.52
CA PHE A 349 34.19 11.07 -0.10
C PHE A 349 35.26 10.43 -0.99
N ASN A 350 35.98 9.42 -0.49
CA ASN A 350 37.02 8.75 -1.25
C ASN A 350 36.45 7.87 -2.37
N ALA A 351 35.38 7.10 -2.13
CA ALA A 351 34.80 6.18 -3.11
C ALA A 351 34.12 6.88 -4.31
N ALA A 352 33.44 8.01 -4.09
CA ALA A 352 32.87 8.82 -5.19
C ALA A 352 33.82 9.95 -5.67
N GLY A 353 34.98 10.12 -5.03
CA GLY A 353 35.86 11.27 -5.22
C GLY A 353 35.13 12.60 -5.07
N VAL A 354 34.42 12.81 -3.97
CA VAL A 354 33.57 13.99 -3.75
C VAL A 354 34.45 15.24 -3.70
N LYS A 355 34.06 16.26 -4.49
CA LYS A 355 34.80 17.52 -4.62
C LYS A 355 34.23 18.65 -3.75
N ALA A 356 32.91 18.66 -3.60
CA ALA A 356 32.21 19.67 -2.82
C ALA A 356 31.10 19.05 -1.97
N ILE A 357 30.74 19.72 -0.88
CA ILE A 357 29.59 19.37 -0.05
C ILE A 357 28.77 20.60 0.30
N VAL A 358 27.45 20.48 0.18
CA VAL A 358 26.48 21.38 0.82
C VAL A 358 25.86 20.63 2.00
N CYS A 359 26.06 21.13 3.22
CA CYS A 359 25.68 20.46 4.46
C CYS A 359 24.80 21.36 5.34
N THR A 360 23.88 20.76 6.08
CA THR A 360 23.12 21.44 7.14
C THR A 360 24.00 21.78 8.34
N SER A 361 23.64 22.86 9.05
CA SER A 361 24.15 23.17 10.39
C SER A 361 23.52 22.32 11.50
N ASP A 362 22.50 21.51 11.20
CA ASP A 362 21.81 20.68 12.18
C ASP A 362 22.69 19.52 12.69
N GLY A 363 22.82 19.40 14.02
CA GLY A 363 23.53 18.30 14.67
C GLY A 363 25.05 18.32 14.47
N GLU A 364 25.67 17.14 14.61
CA GLU A 364 27.14 17.00 14.58
C GLU A 364 27.70 16.75 13.18
N VAL A 365 26.88 16.66 12.13
CA VAL A 365 27.34 16.19 10.81
C VAL A 365 28.38 17.11 10.17
N ALA A 366 28.25 18.43 10.30
CA ALA A 366 29.25 19.39 9.82
C ALA A 366 30.62 19.27 10.52
N LYS A 367 30.68 18.68 11.73
CA LYS A 367 31.91 18.35 12.44
C LYS A 367 32.50 17.02 11.95
N TYR A 368 31.67 16.01 11.70
CA TYR A 368 32.13 14.76 11.08
C TYR A 368 32.63 14.97 9.65
N VAL A 369 32.08 15.94 8.90
CA VAL A 369 32.61 16.36 7.59
C VAL A 369 33.98 17.03 7.72
N ASP A 370 34.23 17.84 8.76
CA ASP A 370 35.56 18.41 8.98
C ASP A 370 36.62 17.35 9.25
N LEU A 371 36.30 16.38 10.13
CA LEU A 371 37.21 15.29 10.49
C LEU A 371 37.51 14.38 9.28
N ALA A 372 36.46 13.94 8.56
CA ALA A 372 36.63 13.14 7.35
C ALA A 372 37.39 13.88 6.23
N ALA A 373 37.34 15.22 6.18
CA ALA A 373 38.09 16.01 5.20
C ALA A 373 39.62 15.93 5.39
N GLU A 374 40.12 15.60 6.59
CA GLU A 374 41.56 15.43 6.83
C GLU A 374 42.15 14.26 6.03
N ASN A 375 41.35 13.21 5.80
CA ASN A 375 41.72 12.01 5.03
C ASN A 375 41.19 12.00 3.59
N CYS A 376 40.52 13.07 3.14
CA CYS A 376 39.83 13.15 1.84
C CYS A 376 40.28 14.37 1.02
N PRO A 377 41.49 14.33 0.41
CA PRO A 377 42.06 15.46 -0.32
C PRO A 377 41.29 15.86 -1.60
N SER A 378 40.28 15.09 -2.02
CA SER A 378 39.38 15.51 -3.09
C SER A 378 38.39 16.59 -2.63
N LEU A 379 38.07 16.70 -1.33
CA LEU A 379 37.03 17.59 -0.81
C LEU A 379 37.53 19.04 -0.67
N GLU A 380 37.60 19.72 -1.81
CA GLU A 380 38.06 21.11 -1.95
C GLU A 380 37.11 22.15 -1.32
N ILE A 381 35.79 21.89 -1.32
CA ILE A 381 34.77 22.93 -1.08
C ILE A 381 33.72 22.48 -0.05
N LYS A 382 33.59 23.24 1.05
CA LYS A 382 32.57 23.04 2.08
C LYS A 382 31.60 24.23 2.16
N MET A 383 30.30 23.98 2.05
CA MET A 383 29.22 24.97 2.04
C MET A 383 28.15 24.61 3.09
N MET A 384 27.68 25.58 3.87
CA MET A 384 26.72 25.38 4.95
C MET A 384 25.39 26.08 4.67
N VAL A 385 24.28 25.39 4.99
CA VAL A 385 22.92 25.97 5.05
C VAL A 385 22.43 26.05 6.51
N GLY A 386 21.54 26.99 6.81
CA GLY A 386 20.91 27.14 8.13
C GLY A 386 21.80 27.74 9.23
N GLY A 387 23.10 27.88 9.00
CA GLY A 387 24.07 28.36 9.99
C GLY A 387 25.38 28.85 9.38
N LYS A 388 26.35 29.15 10.25
CA LYS A 388 27.69 29.66 9.88
C LYS A 388 28.78 28.95 10.67
N LYS A 389 29.91 28.71 10.03
CA LYS A 389 31.04 27.95 10.57
C LYS A 389 32.34 28.38 9.88
N ASP A 390 33.42 28.55 10.63
CA ASP A 390 34.71 28.95 10.08
C ASP A 390 35.27 27.88 9.12
N GLY A 391 35.90 28.31 8.03
CA GLY A 391 36.36 27.42 6.96
C GLY A 391 35.26 26.87 6.04
N TRP A 392 34.00 27.26 6.25
CA TRP A 392 32.86 26.92 5.39
C TRP A 392 32.30 28.17 4.71
N LYS A 393 31.69 27.99 3.53
CA LYS A 393 30.99 29.06 2.80
C LYS A 393 29.54 29.15 3.25
N ASP A 394 28.99 30.36 3.29
CA ASP A 394 27.59 30.65 3.61
C ASP A 394 26.75 30.41 2.35
N PHE A 395 26.20 29.20 2.19
CA PHE A 395 25.44 28.86 0.98
C PHE A 395 24.24 29.80 0.84
N ASP A 396 23.49 29.98 1.92
CA ASP A 396 22.24 30.73 1.94
C ASP A 396 22.43 32.17 1.46
N GLU A 397 23.51 32.88 1.82
CA GLU A 397 23.75 34.24 1.35
C GLU A 397 24.69 34.36 0.14
N ASP A 398 25.58 33.41 -0.13
CA ASP A 398 26.51 33.51 -1.25
C ASP A 398 25.83 33.25 -2.60
N TYR A 399 24.95 32.24 -2.73
CA TYR A 399 24.34 31.93 -4.03
C TYR A 399 23.47 33.09 -4.54
N LYS A 400 22.77 33.80 -3.63
CA LYS A 400 21.86 34.92 -3.93
C LYS A 400 22.54 36.10 -4.64
N ARG A 401 23.88 36.18 -4.62
CA ARG A 401 24.67 37.28 -5.23
C ARG A 401 24.92 37.10 -6.73
N PHE A 402 24.60 35.92 -7.28
CA PHE A 402 24.86 35.58 -8.68
C PHE A 402 23.65 35.88 -9.60
N SER A 403 23.86 35.77 -10.91
CA SER A 403 22.83 36.04 -11.93
C SER A 403 21.65 35.06 -11.85
N THR A 404 20.42 35.58 -11.92
CA THR A 404 19.18 34.78 -12.07
C THR A 404 19.01 34.16 -13.46
N HIS A 405 20.04 34.24 -14.31
CA HIS A 405 20.10 33.66 -15.64
C HIS A 405 21.34 32.76 -15.75
N PHE A 406 21.13 31.53 -16.20
CA PHE A 406 22.16 30.57 -16.55
C PHE A 406 21.68 29.92 -17.85
N ASN A 407 22.42 30.10 -18.94
CA ASN A 407 21.93 29.80 -20.28
C ASN A 407 22.27 28.35 -20.65
N ARG A 408 21.34 27.67 -21.34
CA ARG A 408 21.63 26.42 -22.03
C ARG A 408 22.53 26.67 -23.24
N THR A 409 23.51 25.81 -23.43
CA THR A 409 24.54 25.79 -24.49
C THR A 409 24.52 24.44 -25.21
N GLU A 410 25.33 24.30 -26.27
CA GLU A 410 25.50 23.02 -26.96
C GLU A 410 26.18 21.96 -26.07
N ASP A 411 27.15 22.36 -25.22
CA ASP A 411 27.82 21.48 -24.24
C ASP A 411 26.99 21.14 -22.99
N SER A 412 25.79 21.72 -22.86
CA SER A 412 24.96 21.57 -21.66
C SER A 412 24.55 20.11 -21.42
N PRO A 413 24.54 19.66 -20.16
CA PRO A 413 24.38 18.25 -19.81
C PRO A 413 22.97 17.74 -20.15
N CYS A 414 22.87 16.55 -20.73
CA CYS A 414 21.58 15.94 -21.08
C CYS A 414 21.68 14.44 -21.37
N GLY A 415 20.52 13.79 -21.52
CA GLY A 415 20.41 12.39 -21.92
C GLY A 415 21.20 11.41 -21.04
N ASP A 416 22.28 10.84 -21.59
CA ASP A 416 23.08 9.80 -20.94
C ASP A 416 24.23 10.32 -20.06
N ASP A 417 24.44 11.65 -19.99
CA ASP A 417 25.30 12.24 -18.96
C ASP A 417 24.88 11.79 -17.55
N THR A 418 25.82 11.45 -16.68
CA THR A 418 25.50 11.17 -15.26
C THR A 418 25.09 12.46 -14.55
N MET A 419 24.01 12.40 -13.78
CA MET A 419 23.39 13.53 -13.08
C MET A 419 23.36 13.34 -11.56
N LEU A 420 23.16 12.10 -11.12
CA LEU A 420 22.79 11.78 -9.74
C LEU A 420 23.39 10.44 -9.32
N MET A 421 23.86 10.33 -8.08
CA MET A 421 24.32 9.08 -7.48
C MET A 421 23.72 8.89 -6.09
N TYR A 422 23.51 7.63 -5.69
CA TYR A 422 23.13 7.24 -4.34
C TYR A 422 24.05 6.14 -3.81
N PHE A 423 24.43 6.23 -2.54
CA PHE A 423 25.09 5.13 -1.84
C PHE A 423 24.04 4.12 -1.34
N THR A 424 24.10 2.88 -1.84
CA THR A 424 23.13 1.80 -1.55
C THR A 424 23.77 0.74 -0.66
N SER A 425 23.04 0.29 0.37
CA SER A 425 23.57 -0.62 1.38
C SER A 425 23.75 -2.03 0.84
N GLY A 426 24.99 -2.52 0.76
CA GLY A 426 25.27 -3.91 0.43
C GLY A 426 24.81 -4.88 1.54
N THR A 427 24.44 -6.10 1.18
CA THR A 427 24.08 -7.16 2.14
C THR A 427 25.28 -7.73 2.91
N SER A 428 26.49 -7.57 2.36
CA SER A 428 27.73 -8.21 2.83
C SER A 428 28.99 -7.33 2.81
N GLY A 429 28.89 -6.03 2.49
CA GLY A 429 30.06 -5.16 2.32
C GLY A 429 29.75 -3.66 2.34
N TYR A 430 30.74 -2.83 1.98
CA TYR A 430 30.62 -1.38 1.93
C TYR A 430 29.51 -0.91 0.94
N PRO A 431 28.91 0.28 1.14
CA PRO A 431 27.83 0.77 0.27
C PRO A 431 28.25 1.01 -1.18
N LYS A 432 27.53 0.41 -2.14
CA LYS A 432 27.73 0.61 -3.59
C LYS A 432 27.25 2.00 -4.03
N ILE A 433 27.65 2.49 -5.21
CA ILE A 433 27.23 3.80 -5.74
C ILE A 433 26.32 3.61 -6.96
N ALA A 434 25.00 3.58 -6.79
CA ALA A 434 24.07 3.53 -7.94
C ALA A 434 24.07 4.89 -8.67
N ALA A 435 24.36 4.88 -9.98
CA ALA A 435 24.48 6.11 -10.79
C ALA A 435 23.33 6.26 -11.79
N HIS A 436 22.82 7.48 -11.96
CA HIS A 436 21.65 7.80 -12.78
C HIS A 436 21.94 8.95 -13.75
N ASN A 437 21.40 8.84 -14.97
CA ASN A 437 21.54 9.83 -16.04
C ASN A 437 20.37 10.84 -16.08
N TYR A 438 20.43 11.82 -16.98
CA TYR A 438 19.37 12.82 -17.16
C TYR A 438 18.03 12.23 -17.65
N LYS A 439 17.97 10.98 -18.11
CA LYS A 439 16.71 10.28 -18.45
C LYS A 439 15.95 9.75 -17.23
N TYR A 440 16.62 9.58 -16.08
CA TYR A 440 16.01 9.09 -14.83
C TYR A 440 14.73 9.83 -14.38
N PRO A 441 14.63 11.17 -14.48
CA PRO A 441 13.40 11.90 -14.15
C PRO A 441 12.19 11.48 -14.99
N LEU A 442 12.37 11.22 -16.29
CA LEU A 442 11.27 10.80 -17.17
C LEU A 442 10.65 9.48 -16.70
N GLY A 443 11.49 8.56 -16.19
CA GLY A 443 11.07 7.31 -15.56
C GLY A 443 10.24 7.49 -14.27
N HIS A 444 10.17 8.68 -13.68
CA HIS A 444 9.29 8.97 -12.53
C HIS A 444 7.89 9.45 -12.95
N PHE A 445 7.62 9.61 -14.25
CA PHE A 445 6.32 10.09 -14.73
C PHE A 445 5.15 9.22 -14.24
N HIS A 446 5.16 7.91 -14.47
CA HIS A 446 4.08 7.02 -14.01
C HIS A 446 4.03 6.86 -12.49
N THR A 447 5.21 6.91 -11.85
CA THR A 447 5.35 6.92 -10.38
C THR A 447 4.53 8.07 -9.77
N ALA A 448 4.47 9.24 -10.42
CA ALA A 448 3.64 10.36 -10.00
C ALA A 448 2.22 10.35 -10.59
N LYS A 449 2.08 10.18 -11.91
CA LYS A 449 0.82 10.32 -12.65
C LYS A 449 -0.20 9.23 -12.32
N TYR A 450 0.24 7.98 -12.20
CA TYR A 450 -0.65 6.81 -12.11
C TYR A 450 -0.57 6.04 -10.80
N TRP A 451 0.49 6.22 -9.99
CA TRP A 451 0.57 5.61 -8.67
C TRP A 451 0.42 6.60 -7.53
N HIS A 452 1.20 7.68 -7.45
CA HIS A 452 0.89 8.76 -6.49
C HIS A 452 -0.41 9.51 -6.86
N ASN A 453 -0.92 9.36 -8.10
CA ASN A 453 -2.09 10.04 -8.67
C ASN A 453 -2.10 11.56 -8.38
N VAL A 454 -0.97 12.22 -8.61
CA VAL A 454 -0.77 13.60 -8.14
C VAL A 454 -1.72 14.58 -8.82
N ASP A 455 -2.34 15.43 -8.01
CA ASP A 455 -3.21 16.52 -8.45
C ASP A 455 -2.34 17.71 -8.90
N PRO A 456 -2.32 18.08 -10.19
CA PRO A 456 -1.47 19.15 -10.70
C PRO A 456 -1.79 20.53 -10.11
N ASP A 457 -3.03 20.72 -9.65
CA ASP A 457 -3.50 21.97 -9.05
C ASP A 457 -3.64 21.82 -7.50
N GLY A 458 -3.05 20.76 -6.92
CA GLY A 458 -3.05 20.43 -5.48
C GLY A 458 -1.66 20.30 -4.84
N LEU A 459 -1.54 19.53 -3.75
CA LEU A 459 -0.31 19.35 -2.97
C LEU A 459 0.00 17.88 -2.69
N HIS A 460 1.15 17.40 -3.18
CA HIS A 460 1.67 16.07 -2.91
C HIS A 460 2.68 16.07 -1.74
N PHE A 461 2.43 15.26 -0.70
CA PHE A 461 3.33 15.09 0.44
C PHE A 461 3.99 13.70 0.44
N THR A 462 5.30 13.64 0.25
CA THR A 462 6.13 12.46 0.61
C THR A 462 6.94 12.77 1.87
N ILE A 463 6.83 11.92 2.89
CA ILE A 463 7.40 12.18 4.24
C ILE A 463 8.92 11.92 4.38
N SER A 464 9.56 11.31 3.36
CA SER A 464 10.97 10.88 3.42
C SER A 464 11.95 12.03 3.71
N ASP A 465 13.19 11.66 4.04
CA ASP A 465 14.32 12.59 3.96
C ASP A 465 14.73 12.85 2.50
N THR A 466 15.59 13.84 2.24
CA THR A 466 16.19 14.09 0.92
C THR A 466 17.43 13.23 0.65
N GLY A 467 18.11 12.75 1.71
CA GLY A 467 19.24 11.82 1.60
C GLY A 467 18.88 10.39 1.16
N TRP A 468 17.61 10.07 0.91
CA TRP A 468 17.15 8.77 0.39
C TRP A 468 16.54 8.91 -1.01
N ALA A 469 16.73 7.92 -1.88
CA ALA A 469 16.20 7.91 -3.25
C ALA A 469 14.68 8.12 -3.37
N LYS A 470 13.90 7.78 -2.32
CA LYS A 470 12.45 8.08 -2.23
C LYS A 470 12.13 9.58 -2.37
N ALA A 471 13.09 10.49 -2.15
CA ALA A 471 12.97 11.90 -2.47
C ALA A 471 12.75 12.17 -3.97
N MET A 472 13.43 11.44 -4.86
CA MET A 472 13.29 11.62 -6.32
C MET A 472 11.93 11.14 -6.83
N TRP A 473 11.45 10.04 -6.24
CA TRP A 473 10.14 9.44 -6.48
C TRP A 473 8.96 10.32 -6.01
N GLY A 474 9.16 11.12 -4.96
CA GLY A 474 8.06 11.71 -4.18
C GLY A 474 8.18 13.19 -3.81
N LYS A 475 9.27 13.87 -4.14
CA LYS A 475 9.50 15.28 -3.79
C LYS A 475 10.00 16.15 -4.95
N LEU A 476 10.29 15.56 -6.11
CA LEU A 476 10.95 16.27 -7.21
C LEU A 476 10.45 15.83 -8.59
N TYR A 477 10.99 14.72 -9.13
CA TYR A 477 10.95 14.50 -10.58
C TYR A 477 9.56 14.22 -11.12
N GLY A 478 8.90 13.17 -10.64
CA GLY A 478 7.57 12.80 -11.14
C GLY A 478 6.51 13.85 -10.83
N GLN A 479 6.57 14.43 -9.63
CA GLN A 479 5.58 15.40 -9.15
C GLN A 479 5.56 16.65 -10.04
N TRP A 480 6.74 17.24 -10.29
CA TRP A 480 6.85 18.42 -11.14
C TRP A 480 6.73 18.10 -12.63
N LEU A 481 7.03 16.86 -13.08
CA LEU A 481 6.69 16.43 -14.45
C LEU A 481 5.17 16.47 -14.67
N CYS A 482 4.39 16.08 -13.66
CA CYS A 482 2.93 16.24 -13.64
C CYS A 482 2.50 17.66 -13.20
N GLU A 483 3.44 18.59 -13.10
CA GLU A 483 3.27 20.00 -12.70
C GLU A 483 2.67 20.24 -11.29
N ALA A 484 2.57 19.18 -10.47
CA ALA A 484 1.97 19.20 -9.14
C ALA A 484 2.92 19.78 -8.08
N ALA A 485 2.42 20.66 -7.22
CA ALA A 485 3.20 21.24 -6.14
C ALA A 485 3.52 20.21 -5.03
N THR A 486 4.70 20.32 -4.43
CA THR A 486 5.12 19.43 -3.33
C THR A 486 4.94 20.09 -1.97
N PHE A 487 4.43 19.34 -0.99
CA PHE A 487 4.43 19.73 0.43
C PHE A 487 5.65 19.15 1.13
N VAL A 488 6.36 19.98 1.88
CA VAL A 488 7.60 19.62 2.58
C VAL A 488 7.55 20.18 4.00
N TYR A 489 7.89 19.35 4.98
CA TYR A 489 8.00 19.75 6.39
C TYR A 489 9.33 19.28 6.99
N ASP A 490 10.08 20.20 7.60
CA ASP A 490 11.32 19.89 8.34
C ASP A 490 11.03 19.36 9.75
N PHE A 491 11.48 18.15 10.03
CA PHE A 491 11.46 17.54 11.38
C PHE A 491 12.70 16.65 11.58
N ASP A 492 13.11 16.45 12.84
CA ASP A 492 14.23 15.56 13.20
C ASP A 492 13.77 14.12 13.47
N ARG A 493 12.68 13.98 14.23
CA ARG A 493 12.02 12.71 14.56
C ARG A 493 10.57 12.79 14.10
N PHE A 494 10.07 11.70 13.54
CA PHE A 494 8.65 11.61 13.20
C PHE A 494 7.78 11.65 14.46
N ASP A 495 6.86 12.61 14.50
CA ASP A 495 5.76 12.72 15.45
C ASP A 495 4.45 12.87 14.67
N ALA A 496 3.51 11.97 14.91
CA ALA A 496 2.21 12.01 14.25
C ALA A 496 1.33 13.17 14.77
N ALA A 497 1.40 13.52 16.06
CA ALA A 497 0.59 14.60 16.61
C ALA A 497 0.97 15.97 16.05
N ASP A 498 2.23 16.13 15.63
CA ASP A 498 2.76 17.34 15.02
C ASP A 498 2.50 17.43 13.49
N ILE A 499 2.39 16.29 12.82
CA ILE A 499 2.27 16.19 11.35
C ILE A 499 0.81 16.02 10.88
N LEU A 500 0.00 15.24 11.60
CA LEU A 500 -1.40 14.97 11.18
C LEU A 500 -2.29 16.23 11.11
N PRO A 501 -2.12 17.29 11.94
CA PRO A 501 -2.84 18.56 11.75
C PRO A 501 -2.54 19.30 10.43
N MET A 502 -1.45 18.94 9.72
CA MET A 502 -1.05 19.64 8.50
C MET A 502 -1.92 19.31 7.29
N PHE A 503 -2.55 18.13 7.27
CA PHE A 503 -3.36 17.65 6.15
C PHE A 503 -4.53 18.58 5.87
N ALA A 504 -5.42 18.78 6.84
CA ALA A 504 -6.50 19.75 6.77
C ALA A 504 -6.00 21.20 6.64
N LYS A 505 -5.02 21.62 7.46
CA LYS A 505 -4.52 23.01 7.47
C LYS A 505 -4.00 23.48 6.10
N HIS A 506 -3.34 22.59 5.35
CA HIS A 506 -2.73 22.92 4.07
C HIS A 506 -3.44 22.29 2.87
N HIS A 507 -4.57 21.60 3.08
CA HIS A 507 -5.32 20.84 2.07
C HIS A 507 -4.43 19.92 1.23
N ILE A 508 -3.64 19.06 1.90
CA ILE A 508 -2.78 18.07 1.24
C ILE A 508 -3.67 17.11 0.43
N THR A 509 -3.43 16.98 -0.88
CA THR A 509 -4.30 16.22 -1.78
C THR A 509 -3.84 14.80 -2.04
N THR A 510 -2.53 14.53 -1.99
CA THR A 510 -2.00 13.16 -2.10
C THR A 510 -0.85 12.93 -1.12
N PHE A 511 -0.76 11.71 -0.56
CA PHE A 511 0.19 11.38 0.50
C PHE A 511 0.99 10.11 0.17
N CYS A 512 2.26 10.08 0.61
CA CYS A 512 3.09 8.89 0.58
C CYS A 512 3.98 8.78 1.83
N ALA A 513 3.88 7.64 2.50
CA ALA A 513 4.69 7.29 3.66
C ALA A 513 5.08 5.79 3.63
N PRO A 514 6.26 5.42 4.13
CA PRO A 514 6.67 4.01 4.21
C PRO A 514 5.92 3.28 5.34
N PRO A 515 5.80 1.94 5.30
CA PRO A 515 5.05 1.17 6.29
C PRO A 515 5.48 1.38 7.75
N THR A 516 6.76 1.67 8.04
CA THR A 516 7.20 2.08 9.39
C THR A 516 6.44 3.30 9.92
N MET A 517 6.27 4.34 9.10
CA MET A 517 5.58 5.57 9.55
C MET A 517 4.08 5.33 9.68
N LEU A 518 3.49 4.50 8.83
CA LEU A 518 2.09 4.09 8.93
C LEU A 518 1.83 3.27 10.20
N ARG A 519 2.72 2.33 10.56
CA ARG A 519 2.72 1.63 11.85
C ARG A 519 2.81 2.57 13.05
N MET A 520 3.48 3.72 12.92
CA MET A 520 3.53 4.75 13.98
C MET A 520 2.25 5.61 14.02
N MET A 521 1.61 5.86 12.88
CA MET A 521 0.34 6.59 12.80
C MET A 521 -0.83 5.78 13.38
N VAL A 522 -1.01 4.51 13.01
CA VAL A 522 -2.15 3.69 13.49
C VAL A 522 -2.08 3.34 14.98
N LYS A 523 -0.90 3.53 15.61
CA LYS A 523 -0.73 3.47 17.07
C LYS A 523 -1.11 4.78 17.79
N GLN A 524 -1.56 5.79 17.05
CA GLN A 524 -2.24 6.98 17.56
C GLN A 524 -3.73 6.92 17.21
N ASP A 525 -4.54 7.72 17.90
CA ASP A 525 -5.94 7.89 17.53
C ASP A 525 -6.06 8.81 16.30
N ILE A 526 -5.92 8.22 15.11
CA ILE A 526 -6.02 8.91 13.82
C ILE A 526 -7.41 9.57 13.63
N SER A 527 -8.47 9.04 14.26
CA SER A 527 -9.85 9.53 14.08
C SER A 527 -10.07 10.97 14.55
N LYS A 528 -9.11 11.54 15.28
CA LYS A 528 -9.09 12.95 15.71
C LYS A 528 -8.65 13.95 14.63
N TYR A 529 -8.15 13.48 13.49
CA TYR A 529 -7.56 14.34 12.44
C TYR A 529 -8.36 14.26 11.14
N ASP A 530 -8.49 15.40 10.46
CA ASP A 530 -9.21 15.50 9.19
C ASP A 530 -8.28 15.23 8.00
N PHE A 531 -8.65 14.21 7.23
CA PHE A 531 -7.99 13.75 5.99
C PHE A 531 -8.81 14.03 4.73
N SER A 532 -9.95 14.74 4.82
CA SER A 532 -10.93 14.89 3.73
C SER A 532 -10.38 15.55 2.46
N SER A 533 -9.23 16.24 2.52
CA SER A 533 -8.53 16.76 1.35
C SER A 533 -7.76 15.68 0.56
N VAL A 534 -7.41 14.56 1.18
CA VAL A 534 -6.55 13.51 0.61
C VAL A 534 -7.37 12.63 -0.33
N LYS A 535 -7.11 12.74 -1.63
CA LYS A 535 -7.73 11.97 -2.71
C LYS A 535 -7.00 10.66 -2.99
N HIS A 536 -5.72 10.55 -2.62
CA HIS A 536 -4.90 9.37 -2.90
C HIS A 536 -3.78 9.16 -1.88
N MET A 537 -3.47 7.89 -1.60
CA MET A 537 -2.50 7.48 -0.59
C MET A 537 -1.65 6.29 -1.07
N THR A 538 -0.33 6.38 -0.94
CA THR A 538 0.60 5.32 -1.38
C THR A 538 1.65 4.93 -0.34
N THR A 539 2.24 3.75 -0.50
CA THR A 539 3.33 3.26 0.36
C THR A 539 4.36 2.44 -0.41
N ALA A 540 5.64 2.59 -0.05
CA ALA A 540 6.76 1.86 -0.66
C ALA A 540 8.00 1.83 0.25
N GLY A 541 8.96 0.99 -0.12
CA GLY A 541 10.28 0.87 0.53
C GLY A 541 10.37 -0.22 1.60
N GLU A 542 9.23 -0.66 2.12
CA GLU A 542 9.00 -1.92 2.83
C GLU A 542 7.66 -2.48 2.28
N ALA A 543 7.37 -3.76 2.50
CA ALA A 543 6.04 -4.31 2.22
C ALA A 543 5.02 -3.88 3.29
N LEU A 544 3.77 -3.62 2.91
CA LEU A 544 2.73 -3.19 3.84
C LEU A 544 2.12 -4.38 4.59
N ASN A 545 2.05 -4.30 5.91
CA ASN A 545 1.30 -5.27 6.69
C ASN A 545 -0.22 -5.07 6.47
N PRO A 546 -1.00 -6.10 6.13
CA PRO A 546 -2.44 -5.99 5.86
C PRO A 546 -3.30 -5.43 7.00
N GLU A 547 -2.88 -5.58 8.25
CA GLU A 547 -3.60 -5.02 9.40
C GLU A 547 -3.33 -3.51 9.56
N VAL A 548 -2.13 -3.04 9.19
CA VAL A 548 -1.84 -1.60 9.11
C VAL A 548 -2.66 -0.93 8.01
N TYR A 549 -2.87 -1.62 6.88
CA TYR A 549 -3.83 -1.20 5.85
C TYR A 549 -5.25 -1.06 6.45
N ARG A 550 -5.78 -2.14 7.07
CA ARG A 550 -7.13 -2.18 7.62
C ARG A 550 -7.38 -1.12 8.70
N GLN A 551 -6.43 -0.91 9.60
CA GLN A 551 -6.55 0.09 10.67
C GLN A 551 -6.54 1.53 10.11
N PHE A 552 -5.71 1.81 9.11
CA PHE A 552 -5.66 3.12 8.47
C PHE A 552 -6.92 3.42 7.65
N GLU A 553 -7.37 2.46 6.84
CA GLU A 553 -8.62 2.53 6.06
C GLU A 553 -9.83 2.72 6.99
N LYS A 554 -9.97 1.90 8.05
CA LYS A 554 -11.03 2.04 9.06
C LYS A 554 -11.03 3.39 9.79
N ALA A 555 -9.88 4.03 9.93
CA ALA A 555 -9.75 5.32 10.63
C ALA A 555 -9.87 6.55 9.73
N THR A 556 -9.78 6.40 8.40
CA THR A 556 -9.67 7.55 7.46
C THR A 556 -10.51 7.43 6.18
N GLY A 557 -10.98 6.23 5.83
CA GLY A 557 -11.54 5.90 4.52
C GLY A 557 -10.50 5.76 3.40
N LEU A 558 -9.20 5.95 3.67
CA LEU A 558 -8.16 5.98 2.63
C LEU A 558 -7.57 4.60 2.34
N GLN A 559 -7.74 4.16 1.10
CA GLN A 559 -7.07 2.96 0.57
C GLN A 559 -5.59 3.25 0.28
N ILE A 560 -4.67 2.46 0.87
CA ILE A 560 -3.23 2.61 0.66
C ILE A 560 -2.79 1.77 -0.55
N LYS A 561 -2.27 2.42 -1.59
CA LYS A 561 -1.78 1.76 -2.82
C LYS A 561 -0.29 1.43 -2.69
N GLU A 562 0.06 0.15 -2.60
CA GLU A 562 1.46 -0.30 -2.54
C GLU A 562 2.18 -0.09 -3.88
N GLY A 563 3.50 0.11 -3.82
CA GLY A 563 4.38 0.14 -4.97
C GLY A 563 5.81 -0.30 -4.63
N PHE A 564 6.48 -0.93 -5.59
CA PHE A 564 7.78 -1.56 -5.45
C PHE A 564 8.80 -1.04 -6.48
N GLY A 565 10.04 -0.96 -6.04
CA GLY A 565 11.24 -0.66 -6.81
C GLY A 565 12.37 -0.33 -5.85
N GLN A 566 13.52 0.04 -6.41
CA GLN A 566 14.80 0.06 -5.69
C GLN A 566 15.44 1.45 -5.79
N THR A 567 16.68 1.61 -5.30
CA THR A 567 17.39 2.89 -5.52
C THR A 567 17.82 2.98 -6.98
N GLU A 568 18.24 1.84 -7.51
CA GLU A 568 18.68 1.50 -8.85
C GLU A 568 17.58 1.67 -9.94
N SER A 569 16.35 2.07 -9.58
CA SER A 569 15.19 2.13 -10.46
C SER A 569 14.17 3.22 -10.09
N THR A 570 13.06 3.29 -10.83
CA THR A 570 11.82 3.95 -10.39
C THR A 570 10.81 2.87 -9.97
N MET A 571 9.51 3.17 -9.93
CA MET A 571 8.50 2.15 -9.60
C MET A 571 8.42 1.07 -10.69
N ILE A 572 8.93 -0.13 -10.37
CA ILE A 572 8.91 -1.31 -11.24
C ILE A 572 7.50 -1.91 -11.28
N ILE A 573 6.88 -2.07 -10.12
CA ILE A 573 5.55 -2.67 -9.92
C ILE A 573 4.73 -1.72 -9.04
N GLY A 574 3.44 -1.53 -9.32
CA GLY A 574 2.59 -0.64 -8.53
C GLY A 574 1.09 -0.90 -8.69
N ASN A 575 0.33 -0.53 -7.66
CA ASN A 575 -1.14 -0.48 -7.72
C ASN A 575 -1.56 0.83 -8.40
N LEU A 576 -1.68 0.80 -9.74
CA LEU A 576 -1.98 1.97 -10.56
C LEU A 576 -3.49 2.33 -10.56
N VAL A 577 -3.79 3.61 -10.79
CA VAL A 577 -5.13 4.10 -11.13
C VAL A 577 -5.70 3.33 -12.33
N GLY A 578 -7.03 3.12 -12.32
CA GLY A 578 -7.77 2.41 -13.37
C GLY A 578 -7.92 0.90 -13.16
N LYS A 579 -7.23 0.33 -12.15
CA LYS A 579 -7.42 -1.07 -11.71
C LYS A 579 -7.77 -1.16 -10.21
N PRO A 580 -8.43 -2.26 -9.79
CA PRO A 580 -8.48 -2.64 -8.39
C PRO A 580 -7.06 -2.82 -7.81
N HIS A 581 -6.95 -2.79 -6.48
CA HIS A 581 -5.76 -3.26 -5.75
C HIS A 581 -6.11 -4.54 -4.97
N LYS A 582 -5.11 -5.35 -4.67
CA LYS A 582 -5.23 -6.47 -3.71
C LYS A 582 -4.39 -6.15 -2.48
N ILE A 583 -4.95 -6.30 -1.28
CA ILE A 583 -4.24 -5.97 -0.03
C ILE A 583 -3.06 -6.94 0.16
N GLY A 584 -1.83 -6.42 0.30
CA GLY A 584 -0.60 -7.22 0.38
C GLY A 584 0.03 -7.56 -0.98
N ALA A 585 -0.57 -7.14 -2.10
CA ALA A 585 0.03 -7.23 -3.42
C ALA A 585 0.70 -5.90 -3.80
N MET A 586 1.91 -5.99 -4.36
CA MET A 586 2.65 -4.82 -4.84
C MET A 586 1.96 -4.11 -6.01
N GLY A 587 1.01 -4.79 -6.67
CA GLY A 587 0.29 -4.32 -7.85
C GLY A 587 0.73 -5.05 -9.11
N LYS A 588 0.76 -4.35 -10.24
CA LYS A 588 1.15 -4.89 -11.56
C LYS A 588 2.42 -4.21 -12.07
N SER A 589 3.11 -4.82 -13.05
CA SER A 589 4.25 -4.16 -13.70
C SER A 589 3.84 -2.82 -14.30
N ALA A 590 4.69 -1.80 -14.16
CA ALA A 590 4.48 -0.53 -14.82
C ALA A 590 4.73 -0.65 -16.34
N PRO A 591 3.96 0.04 -17.21
CA PRO A 591 4.08 -0.07 -18.68
C PRO A 591 5.40 0.37 -19.33
N ILE A 592 6.43 0.71 -18.55
CA ILE A 592 7.80 0.97 -19.02
C ILE A 592 8.77 -0.20 -18.73
N TYR A 593 8.33 -1.21 -17.98
CA TYR A 593 9.16 -2.32 -17.51
C TYR A 593 8.58 -3.67 -17.96
N ASP A 594 9.33 -4.37 -18.81
CA ASP A 594 9.05 -5.76 -19.20
C ASP A 594 9.54 -6.70 -18.09
N VAL A 595 8.66 -6.97 -17.12
CA VAL A 595 8.98 -7.73 -15.89
C VAL A 595 8.66 -9.21 -16.03
N GLU A 596 9.65 -10.04 -15.74
CA GLU A 596 9.53 -11.49 -15.69
C GLU A 596 9.85 -12.00 -14.28
N LEU A 597 9.39 -13.22 -13.96
CA LEU A 597 9.80 -13.95 -12.75
C LEU A 597 10.63 -15.18 -13.18
N GLN A 598 11.84 -15.33 -12.66
CA GLN A 598 12.77 -16.41 -13.03
C GLN A 598 13.19 -17.31 -11.87
N ASP A 599 13.47 -18.58 -12.15
CA ASP A 599 14.06 -19.52 -11.20
C ASP A 599 15.58 -19.36 -11.08
N ALA A 600 16.21 -20.23 -10.28
CA ALA A 600 17.65 -20.19 -10.02
C ALA A 600 18.51 -20.67 -11.20
N ASP A 601 17.87 -21.23 -12.24
CA ASP A 601 18.48 -21.71 -13.48
C ASP A 601 18.19 -20.74 -14.66
N GLY A 602 17.61 -19.56 -14.38
CA GLY A 602 17.30 -18.51 -15.35
C GLY A 602 16.01 -18.74 -16.17
N ASN A 603 15.18 -19.71 -15.81
CA ASN A 603 13.95 -20.02 -16.56
C ASN A 603 12.75 -19.27 -15.99
N ARG A 604 11.85 -18.81 -16.87
CA ARG A 604 10.58 -18.19 -16.48
C ARG A 604 9.72 -19.17 -15.67
N VAL A 605 9.34 -18.79 -14.44
CA VAL A 605 8.41 -19.58 -13.60
C VAL A 605 6.96 -19.42 -14.07
N LYS A 606 6.08 -20.36 -13.67
CA LYS A 606 4.65 -20.27 -13.99
C LYS A 606 3.92 -19.30 -13.04
N THR A 607 2.67 -18.98 -13.38
CA THR A 607 1.72 -18.36 -12.46
C THR A 607 1.68 -19.11 -11.13
N SER A 608 1.64 -18.37 -10.03
CA SER A 608 1.63 -18.89 -8.65
C SER A 608 2.87 -19.71 -8.23
N GLU A 609 3.94 -19.73 -9.04
CA GLU A 609 5.31 -20.15 -8.64
C GLU A 609 6.17 -18.92 -8.26
N SER A 610 7.15 -19.08 -7.36
CA SER A 610 7.98 -17.96 -6.87
C SER A 610 9.34 -17.87 -7.57
N GLY A 611 9.63 -16.72 -8.18
CA GLY A 611 10.88 -16.42 -8.88
C GLY A 611 11.46 -15.05 -8.52
N GLU A 612 12.71 -14.80 -8.94
CA GLU A 612 13.31 -13.46 -8.87
C GLU A 612 12.60 -12.51 -9.86
N ILE A 613 12.30 -11.29 -9.41
CA ILE A 613 11.84 -10.20 -10.27
C ILE A 613 13.02 -9.76 -11.14
N VAL A 614 12.90 -9.94 -12.45
CA VAL A 614 13.89 -9.46 -13.43
C VAL A 614 13.23 -8.54 -14.44
N ILE A 615 14.01 -7.61 -15.01
CA ILE A 615 13.54 -6.71 -16.06
C ILE A 615 14.28 -7.05 -17.35
N ASN A 616 13.55 -7.39 -18.41
CA ASN A 616 14.13 -7.63 -19.73
C ASN A 616 14.64 -6.31 -20.33
N VAL A 617 15.94 -6.28 -20.65
CA VAL A 617 16.63 -5.12 -21.24
C VAL A 617 17.29 -5.45 -22.59
N LYS A 618 16.94 -6.59 -23.21
CA LYS A 618 17.44 -7.03 -24.54
C LYS A 618 17.17 -6.02 -25.65
N ASN A 619 16.10 -5.23 -25.50
CA ASN A 619 15.72 -4.16 -26.43
C ASN A 619 16.20 -2.76 -25.99
N GLY A 620 17.13 -2.70 -25.03
CA GLY A 620 17.61 -1.48 -24.37
C GLY A 620 16.99 -1.28 -22.98
N ALA A 621 17.68 -0.52 -22.13
CA ALA A 621 17.19 -0.17 -20.80
C ALA A 621 16.14 0.96 -20.86
N PRO A 622 14.98 0.82 -20.18
CA PRO A 622 13.97 1.88 -20.14
C PRO A 622 14.42 3.08 -19.29
N CYS A 623 13.86 4.25 -19.60
CA CYS A 623 14.12 5.48 -18.81
C CYS A 623 13.65 5.26 -17.37
N GLY A 624 14.58 5.34 -16.41
CA GLY A 624 14.29 5.12 -15.00
C GLY A 624 15.18 4.08 -14.32
N LEU A 625 15.86 3.19 -15.06
CA LEU A 625 16.96 2.42 -14.48
C LEU A 625 18.20 3.28 -14.27
N PHE A 626 19.01 2.91 -13.28
CA PHE A 626 20.39 3.34 -13.12
C PHE A 626 21.27 2.85 -14.29
N THR A 627 22.42 3.50 -14.50
CA THR A 627 23.40 3.14 -15.54
C THR A 627 24.44 2.11 -15.08
N GLY A 628 24.31 1.61 -13.85
CA GLY A 628 25.28 0.72 -13.18
C GLY A 628 25.80 1.29 -11.86
N TYR A 629 26.70 0.55 -11.21
CA TYR A 629 27.38 1.00 -10.00
C TYR A 629 28.69 1.72 -10.36
N TYR A 630 28.80 2.99 -9.97
CA TYR A 630 29.97 3.82 -10.26
C TYR A 630 31.22 3.30 -9.53
N GLY A 631 32.30 3.14 -10.28
CA GLY A 631 33.56 2.56 -9.79
C GLY A 631 33.56 1.03 -9.63
N ASP A 632 32.42 0.35 -9.89
CA ASP A 632 32.23 -1.06 -9.60
C ASP A 632 31.54 -1.81 -10.76
N GLU A 633 32.33 -2.09 -11.80
CA GLU A 633 31.88 -2.88 -12.94
C GLU A 633 31.54 -4.34 -12.56
N GLU A 634 32.15 -4.89 -11.51
CA GLU A 634 31.92 -6.27 -11.10
C GLU A 634 30.53 -6.41 -10.50
N LYS A 635 30.17 -5.56 -9.54
CA LYS A 635 28.80 -5.50 -9.01
C LYS A 635 27.78 -5.02 -10.04
N THR A 636 28.21 -4.34 -11.10
CA THR A 636 27.34 -4.03 -12.25
C THR A 636 27.05 -5.28 -13.08
N ARG A 637 28.07 -6.07 -13.44
CA ARG A 637 27.90 -7.35 -14.16
C ARG A 637 27.13 -8.39 -13.35
N GLU A 638 27.24 -8.39 -12.01
CA GLU A 638 26.43 -9.24 -11.12
C GLU A 638 24.92 -9.00 -11.20
N VAL A 639 24.47 -7.85 -11.74
CA VAL A 639 23.03 -7.54 -11.87
C VAL A 639 22.60 -7.17 -13.29
N TRP A 640 23.52 -7.14 -14.25
CA TRP A 640 23.27 -6.91 -15.68
C TRP A 640 23.93 -8.03 -16.50
N HIS A 641 23.22 -9.16 -16.65
CA HIS A 641 23.66 -10.32 -17.42
C HIS A 641 22.49 -10.96 -18.17
N ASP A 642 22.79 -11.82 -19.15
CA ASP A 642 21.82 -12.61 -19.96
C ASP A 642 20.68 -11.81 -20.67
N GLY A 643 20.85 -10.48 -20.75
CA GLY A 643 19.88 -9.54 -21.28
C GLY A 643 18.83 -9.06 -20.28
N TYR A 644 19.03 -9.30 -18.99
CA TYR A 644 18.15 -8.87 -17.91
C TYR A 644 18.87 -7.93 -16.92
N TYR A 645 18.09 -7.10 -16.25
CA TYR A 645 18.47 -6.50 -14.98
C TYR A 645 17.88 -7.35 -13.84
N HIS A 646 18.75 -7.88 -12.98
CA HIS A 646 18.42 -8.71 -11.83
C HIS A 646 18.25 -7.85 -10.57
N THR A 647 17.08 -7.90 -9.94
CA THR A 647 16.77 -7.07 -8.76
C THR A 647 17.31 -7.70 -7.47
N GLY A 648 17.43 -9.02 -7.41
CA GLY A 648 17.64 -9.81 -6.20
C GLY A 648 16.45 -9.85 -5.23
N ASP A 649 15.26 -9.41 -5.67
CA ASP A 649 13.99 -9.51 -4.94
C ASP A 649 13.12 -10.64 -5.53
N VAL A 650 12.45 -11.41 -4.68
CA VAL A 650 11.64 -12.58 -5.03
C VAL A 650 10.15 -12.27 -4.86
N ALA A 651 9.36 -12.66 -5.85
CA ALA A 651 7.89 -12.57 -5.84
C ALA A 651 7.25 -13.81 -6.45
N TRP A 652 5.93 -13.93 -6.33
CA TRP A 652 5.09 -14.75 -7.20
C TRP A 652 4.04 -13.86 -7.87
N CYS A 653 3.49 -14.30 -9.00
CA CYS A 653 2.48 -13.56 -9.76
C CYS A 653 1.21 -14.39 -9.88
N ASP A 654 0.06 -13.81 -9.54
CA ASP A 654 -1.23 -14.50 -9.53
C ASP A 654 -1.91 -14.54 -10.91
N GLU A 655 -3.04 -15.25 -11.00
CA GLU A 655 -3.79 -15.49 -12.23
C GLU A 655 -4.36 -14.21 -12.86
N ASP A 656 -4.57 -13.16 -12.05
CA ASP A 656 -4.97 -11.83 -12.51
C ASP A 656 -3.76 -10.95 -12.90
N GLY A 657 -2.53 -11.41 -12.67
CA GLY A 657 -1.29 -10.68 -12.96
C GLY A 657 -0.84 -9.68 -11.89
N TYR A 658 -1.23 -9.86 -10.63
CA TYR A 658 -0.68 -9.10 -9.50
C TYR A 658 0.53 -9.81 -8.89
N TYR A 659 1.54 -9.02 -8.52
CA TYR A 659 2.79 -9.53 -7.95
C TYR A 659 2.78 -9.41 -6.42
N TRP A 660 3.16 -10.50 -5.75
CA TRP A 660 3.14 -10.67 -4.31
C TRP A 660 4.56 -10.88 -3.78
N TYR A 661 4.99 -10.04 -2.84
CA TYR A 661 6.38 -10.02 -2.35
C TYR A 661 6.70 -11.19 -1.42
N VAL A 662 7.88 -11.81 -1.58
CA VAL A 662 8.36 -12.92 -0.73
C VAL A 662 9.56 -12.51 0.12
N GLY A 663 10.54 -11.81 -0.45
CA GLY A 663 11.78 -11.41 0.23
C GLY A 663 12.96 -11.21 -0.73
N ARG A 664 14.15 -10.91 -0.22
CA ARG A 664 15.40 -10.96 -1.01
C ARG A 664 15.79 -12.41 -1.31
N VAL A 665 16.47 -12.64 -2.44
CA VAL A 665 17.05 -13.97 -2.79
C VAL A 665 17.92 -14.53 -1.64
N ASP A 666 18.67 -13.65 -0.96
CA ASP A 666 19.51 -13.97 0.19
C ASP A 666 18.72 -14.28 1.49
N ASP A 667 17.53 -13.69 1.65
CA ASP A 667 16.71 -13.75 2.88
C ASP A 667 15.66 -14.88 2.88
N VAL A 668 15.39 -15.50 1.72
CA VAL A 668 14.38 -16.59 1.61
C VAL A 668 14.84 -17.81 2.40
N ILE A 669 14.08 -18.16 3.44
CA ILE A 669 14.38 -19.28 4.33
C ILE A 669 14.09 -20.60 3.61
N LYS A 670 15.09 -21.46 3.50
CA LYS A 670 15.04 -22.76 2.81
C LYS A 670 14.90 -23.88 3.84
N SER A 671 13.67 -24.14 4.27
CA SER A 671 13.32 -25.12 5.32
C SER A 671 12.71 -26.37 4.69
N SER A 672 13.41 -27.51 4.77
CA SER A 672 12.93 -28.82 4.26
C SER A 672 12.50 -28.79 2.79
N GLY A 673 13.18 -27.99 1.96
CA GLY A 673 12.85 -27.80 0.54
C GLY A 673 11.82 -26.70 0.25
N TYR A 674 11.06 -26.24 1.26
CA TYR A 674 10.15 -25.11 1.11
C TYR A 674 10.91 -23.78 1.13
N ARG A 675 10.57 -22.89 0.20
CA ARG A 675 10.94 -21.46 0.24
C ARG A 675 9.92 -20.74 1.14
N ILE A 676 10.39 -20.05 2.18
CA ILE A 676 9.55 -19.31 3.12
C ILE A 676 10.02 -17.85 3.15
N GLY A 677 9.11 -16.92 2.84
CA GLY A 677 9.38 -15.48 2.93
C GLY A 677 9.28 -15.01 4.38
N PRO A 678 10.32 -14.36 4.96
CA PRO A 678 10.25 -13.84 6.33
C PRO A 678 9.05 -12.92 6.58
N PHE A 679 8.67 -12.12 5.59
CA PHE A 679 7.62 -11.12 5.68
C PHE A 679 6.21 -11.70 5.86
N GLU A 680 5.94 -12.89 5.32
CA GLU A 680 4.66 -13.60 5.53
C GLU A 680 4.47 -13.93 7.02
N ILE A 681 5.55 -14.36 7.67
CA ILE A 681 5.56 -14.79 9.07
C ILE A 681 5.46 -13.56 9.99
N GLU A 682 6.22 -12.51 9.68
CA GLU A 682 6.12 -11.21 10.35
C GLU A 682 4.70 -10.66 10.26
N SER A 683 4.06 -10.77 9.09
CA SER A 683 2.73 -10.21 8.89
C SER A 683 1.68 -10.81 9.81
N VAL A 684 1.73 -12.13 10.01
CA VAL A 684 0.84 -12.86 10.92
C VAL A 684 1.19 -12.60 12.39
N ILE A 685 2.48 -12.52 12.75
CA ILE A 685 2.89 -12.20 14.14
C ILE A 685 2.46 -10.79 14.53
N MET A 686 2.49 -9.84 13.58
CA MET A 686 2.06 -8.46 13.78
C MET A 686 0.53 -8.28 13.91
N GLU A 687 -0.28 -9.32 13.71
CA GLU A 687 -1.72 -9.29 14.05
C GLU A 687 -1.96 -9.33 15.57
N LEU A 688 -0.98 -9.79 16.35
CA LEU A 688 -1.10 -9.95 17.80
C LEU A 688 -0.96 -8.59 18.51
N PRO A 689 -1.96 -8.16 19.32
CA PRO A 689 -2.05 -6.77 19.80
C PRO A 689 -0.94 -6.36 20.78
N TYR A 690 -0.22 -7.34 21.35
CA TYR A 690 0.92 -7.12 22.23
C TYR A 690 2.28 -7.07 21.51
N VAL A 691 2.33 -7.28 20.19
CA VAL A 691 3.56 -7.18 19.39
C VAL A 691 3.75 -5.74 18.93
N LEU A 692 4.88 -5.13 19.32
CA LEU A 692 5.28 -3.81 18.84
C LEU A 692 5.91 -3.92 17.44
N GLU A 693 6.85 -4.85 17.28
CA GLU A 693 7.61 -5.13 16.05
C GLU A 693 8.03 -6.61 16.00
N CYS A 694 8.17 -7.17 14.79
CA CYS A 694 8.72 -8.51 14.56
C CYS A 694 9.79 -8.47 13.46
N GLY A 695 10.87 -9.22 13.67
CA GLY A 695 11.95 -9.47 12.71
C GLY A 695 12.22 -10.96 12.59
N VAL A 696 11.95 -11.55 11.43
CA VAL A 696 12.14 -12.98 11.15
C VAL A 696 13.45 -13.27 10.40
N SER A 697 14.15 -14.33 10.79
CA SER A 697 15.42 -14.77 10.22
C SER A 697 15.50 -16.29 10.06
N ALA A 698 16.41 -16.75 9.20
CA ALA A 698 16.80 -18.15 9.10
C ALA A 698 17.82 -18.50 10.20
N VAL A 699 17.65 -19.64 10.85
CA VAL A 699 18.66 -20.27 11.71
C VAL A 699 18.97 -21.67 11.15
N PRO A 700 20.24 -22.11 11.09
CA PRO A 700 20.57 -23.47 10.64
C PRO A 700 19.90 -24.57 11.48
N ASP A 701 19.48 -25.67 10.83
CA ASP A 701 18.88 -26.86 11.45
C ASP A 701 19.41 -28.11 10.75
N GLU A 702 19.95 -29.06 11.51
CA GLU A 702 20.65 -30.26 11.01
C GLU A 702 19.77 -31.18 10.14
N VAL A 703 18.44 -31.11 10.29
CA VAL A 703 17.45 -31.96 9.61
C VAL A 703 16.74 -31.19 8.50
N ARG A 704 16.61 -29.87 8.61
CA ARG A 704 15.80 -29.02 7.73
C ARG A 704 16.62 -28.07 6.86
N GLY A 705 17.93 -27.98 7.06
CA GLY A 705 18.81 -26.98 6.46
C GLY A 705 18.69 -25.65 7.21
N GLN A 706 17.50 -25.07 7.20
CA GLN A 706 17.15 -23.89 7.99
C GLN A 706 15.79 -24.04 8.68
N ILE A 707 15.57 -23.26 9.73
CA ILE A 707 14.30 -23.07 10.42
C ILE A 707 14.02 -21.58 10.64
N VAL A 708 12.73 -21.27 10.81
CA VAL A 708 12.23 -19.92 11.03
C VAL A 708 12.45 -19.51 12.49
N LYS A 709 13.15 -18.39 12.71
CA LYS A 709 13.25 -17.67 13.99
C LYS A 709 12.46 -16.37 13.91
N ALA A 710 11.71 -16.04 14.95
CA ALA A 710 11.10 -14.73 15.15
C ALA A 710 11.76 -13.99 16.31
N SER A 711 12.30 -12.81 16.05
CA SER A 711 12.74 -11.84 17.06
C SER A 711 11.64 -10.81 17.25
N ILE A 712 11.14 -10.63 18.47
CA ILE A 712 9.92 -9.86 18.75
C ILE A 712 10.18 -8.78 19.80
N VAL A 713 9.72 -7.57 19.54
CA VAL A 713 9.63 -6.49 20.52
C VAL A 713 8.17 -6.40 20.96
N LEU A 714 7.93 -6.39 22.27
CA LEU A 714 6.59 -6.29 22.86
C LEU A 714 6.17 -4.83 23.06
N VAL A 715 4.86 -4.59 23.17
CA VAL A 715 4.33 -3.29 23.59
C VAL A 715 4.67 -3.00 25.06
N SER A 716 4.78 -1.72 25.42
CA SER A 716 5.07 -1.33 26.81
C SER A 716 3.96 -1.82 27.74
N GLY A 717 4.34 -2.53 28.82
CA GLY A 717 3.41 -3.15 29.76
C GLY A 717 3.12 -4.64 29.51
N THR A 718 3.66 -5.25 28.45
CA THR A 718 3.62 -6.71 28.27
C THR A 718 5.00 -7.32 28.56
N GLU A 719 5.05 -8.24 29.52
CA GLU A 719 6.27 -8.98 29.89
C GLU A 719 6.44 -10.27 29.04
N PRO A 720 7.69 -10.67 28.71
CA PRO A 720 7.97 -11.89 27.96
C PRO A 720 7.81 -13.17 28.80
N SER A 721 7.09 -14.17 28.29
CA SER A 721 6.96 -15.50 28.94
C SER A 721 7.01 -16.68 27.96
N GLU A 722 7.21 -17.90 28.48
CA GLU A 722 7.18 -19.14 27.69
C GLU A 722 5.78 -19.53 27.20
N GLU A 723 4.74 -19.08 27.91
CA GLU A 723 3.33 -19.18 27.51
C GLU A 723 3.09 -18.28 26.30
N LEU A 724 3.57 -17.04 26.37
CA LEU A 724 3.46 -16.06 25.27
C LEU A 724 4.22 -16.55 24.01
N LYS A 725 5.38 -17.20 24.16
CA LYS A 725 6.05 -17.88 23.03
C LYS A 725 5.16 -18.95 22.41
N LYS A 726 4.57 -19.84 23.21
CA LYS A 726 3.69 -20.92 22.72
C LYS A 726 2.43 -20.37 22.07
N GLU A 727 1.88 -19.27 22.58
CA GLU A 727 0.75 -18.55 22.00
C GLU A 727 1.10 -18.05 20.60
N ILE A 728 2.19 -17.29 20.45
CA ILE A 728 2.69 -16.80 19.16
C ILE A 728 2.96 -17.98 18.19
N GLN A 729 3.61 -19.04 18.65
CA GLN A 729 3.89 -20.23 17.82
C GLN A 729 2.61 -20.95 17.38
N THR A 730 1.60 -21.03 18.24
CA THR A 730 0.31 -21.65 17.94
C THR A 730 -0.47 -20.80 16.94
N TYR A 731 -0.58 -19.50 17.20
CA TYR A 731 -1.27 -18.55 16.34
C TYR A 731 -0.74 -18.58 14.91
N VAL A 732 0.59 -18.49 14.72
CA VAL A 732 1.19 -18.57 13.38
C VAL A 732 0.97 -19.94 12.75
N LYS A 733 0.99 -21.03 13.51
CA LYS A 733 0.77 -22.40 13.02
C LYS A 733 -0.69 -22.67 12.63
N GLU A 734 -1.64 -21.92 13.16
CA GLU A 734 -3.06 -21.96 12.77
C GLU A 734 -3.35 -21.05 11.56
N LYS A 735 -2.65 -19.91 11.46
CA LYS A 735 -2.81 -18.94 10.36
C LYS A 735 -1.96 -19.22 9.12
N THR A 736 -0.91 -20.05 9.21
CA THR A 736 0.02 -20.34 8.10
C THR A 736 0.20 -21.85 7.87
N ALA A 737 0.79 -22.24 6.75
CA ALA A 737 1.07 -23.65 6.47
C ALA A 737 1.99 -24.27 7.56
N PRO A 738 1.81 -25.53 8.00
CA PRO A 738 2.48 -26.08 9.19
C PRO A 738 4.02 -26.18 9.19
N TYR A 739 4.69 -25.82 8.09
CA TYR A 739 6.14 -25.70 7.97
C TYR A 739 6.67 -24.26 8.12
N LYS A 740 5.78 -23.25 8.22
CA LYS A 740 6.10 -21.82 8.21
C LYS A 740 6.24 -21.17 9.59
N TYR A 741 5.64 -21.75 10.64
CA TYR A 741 5.65 -21.17 11.99
C TYR A 741 7.07 -21.02 12.58
N PRO A 742 7.34 -19.99 13.41
CA PRO A 742 8.64 -19.80 14.04
C PRO A 742 8.93 -20.93 15.03
N ARG A 743 10.01 -21.67 14.81
CA ARG A 743 10.49 -22.71 15.73
C ARG A 743 11.26 -22.13 16.91
N ILE A 744 11.83 -20.94 16.73
CA ILE A 744 12.47 -20.15 17.78
C ILE A 744 11.71 -18.83 17.90
N VAL A 745 11.32 -18.46 19.12
CA VAL A 745 10.80 -17.13 19.45
C VAL A 745 11.70 -16.50 20.50
N GLU A 746 12.29 -15.35 20.17
CA GLU A 746 13.17 -14.58 21.05
C GLU A 746 12.60 -13.18 21.26
N PHE A 747 12.46 -12.75 22.51
CA PHE A 747 12.04 -11.38 22.82
C PHE A 747 13.26 -10.46 22.91
N LYS A 748 13.13 -9.23 22.40
CA LYS A 748 14.17 -8.21 22.36
C LYS A 748 13.61 -6.87 22.86
N GLU A 749 14.45 -6.03 23.44
CA GLU A 749 14.11 -4.63 23.76
C GLU A 749 13.97 -3.77 22.49
N SER A 750 14.74 -4.09 21.44
CA SER A 750 14.69 -3.44 20.12
C SER A 750 15.24 -4.36 19.04
N LEU A 751 14.86 -4.12 17.78
CA LEU A 751 15.43 -4.82 16.61
C LEU A 751 16.57 -3.99 15.97
N PRO A 752 17.65 -4.64 15.49
CA PRO A 752 18.71 -3.96 14.76
C PRO A 752 18.17 -3.39 13.44
N LYS A 753 18.42 -2.10 13.17
CA LYS A 753 17.87 -1.37 12.03
C LYS A 753 18.92 -0.57 11.27
N THR A 754 18.67 -0.34 9.98
CA THR A 754 19.36 0.67 9.18
C THR A 754 19.00 2.08 9.64
N VAL A 755 19.77 3.07 9.19
CA VAL A 755 19.42 4.50 9.35
C VAL A 755 18.05 4.85 8.72
N SER A 756 17.64 4.10 7.69
CA SER A 756 16.30 4.18 7.07
C SER A 756 15.19 3.45 7.84
N GLY A 757 15.48 2.85 8.99
CA GLY A 757 14.51 2.14 9.85
C GLY A 757 14.22 0.68 9.47
N LYS A 758 14.81 0.16 8.38
CA LYS A 758 14.61 -1.23 7.93
C LYS A 758 15.35 -2.21 8.83
N ILE A 759 14.75 -3.36 9.14
CA ILE A 759 15.35 -4.40 9.99
C ILE A 759 16.58 -5.03 9.30
N GLN A 760 17.70 -5.17 10.03
CA GLN A 760 18.91 -5.82 9.54
C GLN A 760 18.89 -7.32 9.87
N ARG A 761 18.35 -8.13 8.94
CA ARG A 761 18.08 -9.57 9.15
C ARG A 761 19.32 -10.40 9.52
N ASN A 762 20.48 -10.03 8.97
CA ASN A 762 21.77 -10.66 9.27
C ASN A 762 22.31 -10.40 10.70
N LYS A 763 21.57 -9.64 11.54
CA LYS A 763 21.89 -9.37 12.95
C LYS A 763 20.83 -9.90 13.95
N LEU A 764 19.89 -10.74 13.51
CA LEU A 764 18.72 -11.21 14.29
C LEU A 764 18.94 -12.51 15.08
#